data_AF-A0A8H7T1I5-F1
#
_entry.id   AF-A0A8H7T1I5-F1
#
_cell.length_a   1.000
_cell.length_b   1.000
_cell.length_c   1.000
_cell.angle_alpha   90.00
_cell.angle_beta   90.00
_cell.angle_gamma   90.00
#
_symmetry.space_group_name_H-M   'P 1'
#
loop_
_entity.id
_entity.type
_entity.pdbx_description
1 polymer ?
#
loop_
_entity_poly.entity_id
_entity_poly.type
_entity_poly.pdbx_seq_one_letter_code
_entity_poly.pdbx_strand_id
1 'polypeptide(L)'
;MMITVHEWPLPSASTEAKAAVFELDVPDIVSIWRESTYAVLVDLFTADTAKPAHSDGKYMLLKSEGIQKWIKTKPGRIQLASSVKEVSRSHYGKQRFNVATQSTVCVENGLRCIMYDSGACVWTCEILGKHSLGRTCTLKLPPGNYKSLQYVLDGTQHTSNSIIANQDECPGSITLHELYSFSTLRAGHRLQWRNISRELVSRVLNFNHIETHLLVMQAAYEAGPSGLAFTRDSHVDLVEEDFGLSLLSAIEDGLGSVESNWQGATAVRTFTGLTTRLLSLSPHIFVRSRCLKFLDRARKVLVGWIQDVTELLHTSDGEEQQKRMAARILDLALSCYATFDTDECHLASIFSSAQNVSVAVESAVTIYDRCSAVNESRDASMAARMAQFVRCSRSIEETLRGRILTDSSGIDIAIRHLWSGYEPSGKWTALSSPNDRWVFTQTSAQRNRAGMTVHFNVLDGDFLVNGVPLTRLPRQYESHATYQRIFGGRILEVVPSQIVGMTFASRREIFGYQVHFHYHGSELIIRACKDGSDFELLPLQALHGDVPQAFIEDYAHWFDHSSGSIELRPIGTPWSTSPDNWRTETKRSDPFVLSQGNRKLMEMQSPIVQAIHQVLNTLEAEQHIHVVLTRTSKIEVHIPRMNLDFTIEQGSSFLESKQFRGMFIDRIQTFGSLTGLVTKLVLREALGSSRIVLVPDGEILSAKQDDHVRVHIDTGSARHISYHPFHIDSLLGRLFDNGSLHSRLFRVYLHAVTSYPLPDNLLGRTGTEEALHSLTQASTTSFSTFGKLETQLLVKIGSLSPIRRYYPPHLRTMETVSWSRLPSLQQHEKFFQIVETMKQEALSLQELQDVFVEAPAIDPRNFRELYERASIRLSNIRVYGYGAEKFTTQHDHVYAARDSIADSTREFQACSVSKLVDGWAVNSMPVRGLLSKFEEWGLPFSGKDDQSFPGLGFDHALLDPASKFLPAAWNTIQKTLIGCNGSNDRYRLMLFFATLAYSPNADQDIVQVLLAFATVPQLATIRMPQCHSINLSHGYAPSTTTLMEILGRNIRSFQKSSESRLPRLERETHLATDIRRENAFIAAADEKCEQFIQTLASQWPTSNLNWGNAIVDGLETYVNTVGAKGEVVKKFKEWHLNHQFREYITNLEAVLCTIASPASATTYSFQSPISAISVRQRYISFQNIIMGGTPSTVGVENCSPLLVHVEKTSSAASPSHRGVNLQNLLSRLSEKARGGYENNYISDLQKSFAAFTAGHDHSISTAQNNEAL
;
A
#
# COMPACT_ATOMS: atom_id res chain seq x y z
N MET A 1 -36.93 -3.68 20.75
CA MET A 1 -37.39 -4.07 19.39
C MET A 1 -37.10 -2.92 18.42
N MET A 2 -36.59 -3.21 17.23
CA MET A 2 -36.25 -2.21 16.19
C MET A 2 -37.01 -2.54 14.90
N ILE A 3 -37.38 -1.54 14.11
CA ILE A 3 -37.97 -1.66 12.77
C ILE A 3 -37.01 -1.09 11.74
N THR A 4 -36.85 -1.77 10.59
CA THR A 4 -35.99 -1.30 9.50
C THR A 4 -36.73 -0.24 8.69
N VAL A 5 -36.03 0.82 8.29
CA VAL A 5 -36.58 1.88 7.43
C VAL A 5 -36.80 1.33 6.02
N HIS A 6 -37.98 1.60 5.45
CA HIS A 6 -38.32 1.40 4.06
C HIS A 6 -38.11 2.71 3.28
N GLU A 7 -37.15 2.71 2.36
CA GLU A 7 -36.85 3.85 1.51
C GLU A 7 -37.49 3.65 0.12
N TRP A 8 -38.21 4.65 -0.38
CA TRP A 8 -38.82 4.56 -1.70
C TRP A 8 -37.74 4.37 -2.80
N PRO A 9 -37.94 3.47 -3.77
CA PRO A 9 -36.89 3.08 -4.73
C PRO A 9 -36.57 4.17 -5.76
N LEU A 10 -37.44 5.16 -5.96
CA LEU A 10 -37.24 6.24 -6.92
C LEU A 10 -37.26 7.61 -6.20
N PRO A 11 -36.52 8.61 -6.72
CA PRO A 11 -36.60 10.00 -6.25
C PRO A 11 -38.03 10.53 -6.28
N SER A 12 -38.36 11.47 -5.38
CA SER A 12 -39.69 12.10 -5.32
C SER A 12 -39.91 13.09 -6.47
N ALA A 13 -38.84 13.64 -7.05
CA ALA A 13 -38.93 14.50 -8.23
C ALA A 13 -39.24 13.71 -9.52
N SER A 14 -40.29 14.11 -10.24
CA SER A 14 -40.77 13.40 -11.45
C SER A 14 -39.70 13.26 -12.55
N THR A 15 -38.87 14.29 -12.75
CA THR A 15 -37.79 14.28 -13.75
C THR A 15 -36.69 13.29 -13.39
N GLU A 16 -36.26 13.29 -12.13
CA GLU A 16 -35.23 12.38 -11.60
C GLU A 16 -35.74 10.93 -11.59
N ALA A 17 -37.00 10.71 -11.22
CA ALA A 17 -37.63 9.39 -11.28
C ALA A 17 -37.68 8.85 -12.72
N LYS A 18 -38.08 9.67 -13.70
CA LYS A 18 -38.07 9.29 -15.13
C LYS A 18 -36.66 8.96 -15.63
N ALA A 19 -35.67 9.75 -15.23
CA ALA A 19 -34.27 9.50 -15.59
C ALA A 19 -33.75 8.20 -14.95
N ALA A 20 -34.06 7.95 -13.68
CA ALA A 20 -33.72 6.71 -12.99
C ALA A 20 -34.34 5.49 -13.67
N VAL A 21 -35.62 5.56 -14.06
CA VAL A 21 -36.32 4.48 -14.79
C VAL A 21 -35.73 4.28 -16.18
N PHE A 22 -35.40 5.36 -16.91
CA PHE A 22 -34.76 5.26 -18.22
C PHE A 22 -33.42 4.52 -18.15
N GLU A 23 -32.60 4.76 -17.12
CA GLU A 23 -31.32 4.07 -16.96
C GLU A 23 -31.42 2.59 -16.60
N LEU A 24 -32.60 2.07 -16.24
CA LEU A 24 -32.80 0.63 -15.98
C LEU A 24 -32.88 -0.21 -17.26
N ASP A 25 -33.29 0.41 -18.38
CA ASP A 25 -33.57 -0.24 -19.67
C ASP A 25 -33.29 0.71 -20.84
N VAL A 26 -32.06 1.26 -20.89
CA VAL A 26 -31.64 2.21 -21.94
C VAL A 26 -31.65 1.53 -23.32
N PRO A 27 -32.30 2.11 -24.35
CA PRO A 27 -32.22 1.59 -25.71
C PRO A 27 -30.79 1.59 -26.27
N ASP A 28 -30.38 0.49 -26.93
CA ASP A 28 -29.01 0.29 -27.44
C ASP A 28 -28.51 1.46 -28.29
N ILE A 29 -29.35 1.98 -29.20
CA ILE A 29 -28.97 3.10 -30.09
C ILE A 29 -28.62 4.37 -29.31
N VAL A 30 -29.34 4.65 -28.22
CA VAL A 30 -29.08 5.83 -27.37
C VAL A 30 -27.81 5.60 -26.55
N SER A 31 -27.61 4.38 -26.04
CA SER A 31 -26.38 4.03 -25.32
C SER A 31 -25.15 4.18 -26.22
N ILE A 32 -25.18 3.58 -27.42
CA ILE A 32 -24.08 3.66 -28.40
C ILE A 32 -23.80 5.11 -28.80
N TRP A 33 -24.84 5.88 -29.11
CA TRP A 33 -24.68 7.29 -29.46
C TRP A 33 -24.07 8.09 -28.30
N ARG A 34 -24.61 7.94 -27.07
CA ARG A 34 -24.16 8.64 -25.86
C ARG A 34 -22.70 8.32 -25.57
N GLU A 35 -22.32 7.03 -25.58
CA GLU A 35 -20.95 6.61 -25.32
C GLU A 35 -19.99 7.05 -26.42
N SER A 36 -20.37 6.92 -27.69
CA SER A 36 -19.52 7.33 -28.82
C SER A 36 -19.31 8.84 -28.84
N THR A 37 -20.37 9.62 -28.63
CA THR A 37 -20.27 11.08 -28.57
C THR A 37 -19.50 11.53 -27.34
N TYR A 38 -19.71 10.90 -26.17
CA TYR A 38 -18.93 11.20 -24.97
C TYR A 38 -17.45 10.87 -25.17
N ALA A 39 -17.12 9.72 -25.78
CA ALA A 39 -15.74 9.36 -26.08
C ALA A 39 -15.06 10.37 -27.02
N VAL A 40 -15.75 10.82 -28.08
CA VAL A 40 -15.23 11.88 -28.96
C VAL A 40 -15.03 13.18 -28.20
N LEU A 41 -16.01 13.61 -27.42
CA LEU A 41 -15.97 14.90 -26.73
C LEU A 41 -14.98 14.93 -25.56
N VAL A 42 -14.81 13.84 -24.82
CA VAL A 42 -14.02 13.77 -23.59
C VAL A 42 -12.69 13.08 -23.81
N ASP A 43 -12.66 11.89 -24.43
CA ASP A 43 -11.41 11.15 -24.59
C ASP A 43 -10.54 11.72 -25.72
N LEU A 44 -11.15 12.29 -26.76
CA LEU A 44 -10.40 12.88 -27.88
C LEU A 44 -10.26 14.40 -27.78
N PHE A 45 -11.32 15.12 -27.37
CA PHE A 45 -11.35 16.59 -27.46
C PHE A 45 -11.12 17.33 -26.14
N THR A 46 -11.08 16.67 -24.99
CA THR A 46 -10.74 17.32 -23.71
C THR A 46 -9.28 17.05 -23.36
N ALA A 47 -8.54 18.10 -22.99
CA ALA A 47 -7.15 17.96 -22.56
C ALA A 47 -7.04 17.12 -21.27
N ASP A 48 -5.92 16.42 -21.08
CA ASP A 48 -5.60 15.70 -19.84
C ASP A 48 -5.75 16.63 -18.63
N THR A 49 -6.92 16.53 -18.00
CA THR A 49 -7.17 17.18 -16.71
C THR A 49 -6.59 16.24 -15.67
N ALA A 50 -5.73 16.78 -14.78
CA ALA A 50 -5.20 16.01 -13.67
C ALA A 50 -6.36 15.30 -12.97
N LYS A 51 -6.29 13.96 -12.89
CA LYS A 51 -7.31 13.14 -12.23
C LYS A 51 -7.59 13.77 -10.87
N PRO A 52 -8.83 14.19 -10.56
CA PRO A 52 -9.12 14.73 -9.25
C PRO A 52 -8.77 13.68 -8.20
N ALA A 53 -7.97 14.09 -7.21
CA ALA A 53 -7.60 13.25 -6.09
C ALA A 53 -8.88 12.85 -5.35
N HIS A 54 -9.23 11.57 -5.43
CA HIS A 54 -10.28 10.89 -4.67
C HIS A 54 -11.65 11.61 -4.60
N SER A 55 -12.64 11.14 -5.39
CA SER A 55 -14.04 11.37 -5.04
C SER A 55 -14.42 10.44 -3.87
N ASP A 56 -14.45 10.97 -2.64
CA ASP A 56 -15.00 10.29 -1.48
C ASP A 56 -16.48 9.93 -1.71
N GLY A 57 -16.86 8.70 -1.35
CA GLY A 57 -18.24 8.28 -1.08
C GLY A 57 -19.27 8.43 -2.21
N LYS A 58 -19.14 7.66 -3.31
CA LYS A 58 -20.17 7.57 -4.36
C LYS A 58 -21.06 6.33 -4.24
N TYR A 59 -22.34 6.49 -4.54
CA TYR A 59 -23.36 5.44 -4.53
C TYR A 59 -23.98 5.33 -5.93
N MET A 60 -23.72 4.22 -6.62
CA MET A 60 -24.27 3.99 -7.96
C MET A 60 -25.76 3.64 -7.87
N LEU A 61 -26.60 4.30 -8.67
CA LEU A 61 -28.04 4.04 -8.69
C LEU A 61 -28.34 2.55 -8.99
N LEU A 62 -27.63 1.98 -9.98
CA LEU A 62 -27.79 0.59 -10.38
C LEU A 62 -27.30 -0.43 -9.33
N LYS A 63 -26.65 0.03 -8.26
CA LYS A 63 -26.29 -0.80 -7.09
C LYS A 63 -27.28 -0.66 -5.93
N SER A 64 -28.29 0.20 -6.03
CA SER A 64 -29.35 0.35 -5.03
C SER A 64 -30.18 -0.92 -4.89
N GLU A 65 -30.30 -1.45 -3.67
CA GLU A 65 -31.09 -2.66 -3.39
C GLU A 65 -32.56 -2.49 -3.79
N GLY A 66 -33.08 -1.26 -3.70
CA GLY A 66 -34.44 -0.93 -4.06
C GLY A 66 -34.75 -1.23 -5.52
N ILE A 67 -33.79 -1.06 -6.43
CA ILE A 67 -34.04 -0.99 -7.88
C ILE A 67 -33.40 -2.15 -8.68
N GLN A 68 -32.45 -2.88 -8.07
CA GLN A 68 -31.67 -3.94 -8.72
C GLN A 68 -32.48 -4.96 -9.53
N LYS A 69 -33.66 -5.35 -9.05
CA LYS A 69 -34.51 -6.36 -9.70
C LYS A 69 -35.14 -5.92 -11.02
N TRP A 70 -35.13 -4.63 -11.35
CA TRP A 70 -35.71 -4.08 -12.56
C TRP A 70 -34.69 -3.68 -13.62
N ILE A 71 -33.40 -3.91 -13.36
CA ILE A 71 -32.32 -3.66 -14.32
C ILE A 71 -32.39 -4.71 -15.43
N LYS A 72 -32.48 -4.27 -16.68
CA LYS A 72 -32.54 -5.13 -17.86
C LYS A 72 -31.30 -5.02 -18.75
N THR A 73 -30.67 -3.86 -18.78
CA THR A 73 -29.46 -3.61 -19.59
C THR A 73 -28.20 -3.61 -18.74
N LYS A 74 -27.06 -3.92 -19.35
CA LYS A 74 -25.76 -3.86 -18.66
C LYS A 74 -25.34 -2.40 -18.46
N PRO A 75 -24.79 -2.05 -17.29
CA PRO A 75 -24.31 -0.69 -17.04
C PRO A 75 -23.14 -0.34 -17.97
N GLY A 76 -23.30 0.71 -18.76
CA GLY A 76 -22.25 1.29 -19.61
C GLY A 76 -21.24 2.15 -18.83
N ARG A 77 -20.36 2.88 -19.54
CA ARG A 77 -19.36 3.77 -18.89
C ARG A 77 -20.03 4.92 -18.12
N ILE A 78 -21.04 5.53 -18.72
CA ILE A 78 -21.77 6.68 -18.17
C ILE A 78 -22.99 6.18 -17.40
N GLN A 79 -23.05 6.46 -16.11
CA GLN A 79 -24.07 5.96 -15.19
C GLN A 79 -24.55 7.06 -14.24
N LEU A 80 -25.73 6.89 -13.66
CA LEU A 80 -26.19 7.74 -12.56
C LEU A 80 -25.55 7.33 -11.22
N ALA A 81 -24.92 8.29 -10.54
CA ALA A 81 -24.33 8.13 -9.22
C ALA A 81 -24.73 9.27 -8.28
N SER A 82 -24.66 9.05 -6.97
CA SER A 82 -24.91 10.06 -5.94
C SER A 82 -23.76 10.18 -4.95
N SER A 83 -23.51 11.40 -4.46
CA SER A 83 -22.63 11.67 -3.32
C SER A 83 -23.31 11.42 -1.96
N VAL A 84 -24.62 11.23 -1.94
CA VAL A 84 -25.42 10.95 -0.75
C VAL A 84 -25.78 9.47 -0.73
N LYS A 85 -25.67 8.85 0.44
CA LYS A 85 -26.04 7.44 0.65
C LYS A 85 -27.53 7.29 0.94
N GLU A 86 -28.05 6.13 0.59
CA GLU A 86 -29.40 5.68 0.98
C GLU A 86 -29.60 5.78 2.49
N VAL A 87 -30.77 6.27 2.91
CA VAL A 87 -31.17 6.40 4.32
C VAL A 87 -31.16 5.03 5.00
N SER A 88 -31.61 4.00 4.29
CA SER A 88 -31.57 2.59 4.73
C SER A 88 -30.15 2.09 5.09
N ARG A 89 -29.10 2.64 4.45
CA ARG A 89 -27.68 2.32 4.69
C ARG A 89 -26.98 3.31 5.64
N SER A 90 -27.73 4.25 6.21
CA SER A 90 -27.23 5.20 7.20
C SER A 90 -27.42 4.67 8.63
N HIS A 91 -26.87 5.38 9.63
CA HIS A 91 -27.14 5.07 11.04
C HIS A 91 -28.61 5.28 11.42
N TYR A 92 -29.43 5.89 10.54
CA TYR A 92 -30.88 6.02 10.66
C TYR A 92 -31.66 4.83 10.06
N GLY A 93 -31.01 3.82 9.47
CA GLY A 93 -31.66 2.70 8.79
C GLY A 93 -32.49 1.77 9.69
N LYS A 94 -32.43 1.95 11.01
CA LYS A 94 -33.24 1.23 12.00
C LYS A 94 -33.83 2.21 13.00
N GLN A 95 -35.14 2.13 13.23
CA GLN A 95 -35.86 2.95 14.20
C GLN A 95 -36.30 2.10 15.40
N ARG A 96 -36.33 2.69 16.60
CA ARG A 96 -36.87 2.02 17.79
C ARG A 96 -38.39 2.01 17.73
N PHE A 97 -39.01 0.90 18.09
CA PHE A 97 -40.46 0.71 17.98
C PHE A 97 -41.28 1.76 18.76
N ASN A 98 -40.74 2.31 19.85
CA ASN A 98 -41.40 3.30 20.71
C ASN A 98 -41.38 4.74 20.16
N VAL A 99 -40.60 5.01 19.11
CA VAL A 99 -40.50 6.32 18.43
C VAL A 99 -40.76 6.23 16.92
N ALA A 100 -41.10 5.03 16.42
CA ALA A 100 -41.36 4.79 15.01
C ALA A 100 -42.76 5.31 14.61
N THR A 101 -42.79 6.26 13.68
CA THR A 101 -43.98 6.71 12.95
C THR A 101 -43.91 6.30 11.47
N GLN A 102 -45.03 6.30 10.76
CA GLN A 102 -45.07 6.00 9.32
C GLN A 102 -44.08 6.84 8.51
N SER A 103 -43.92 8.14 8.82
CA SER A 103 -42.99 9.03 8.10
C SER A 103 -41.51 8.79 8.45
N THR A 104 -41.22 8.25 9.63
CA THR A 104 -39.84 7.88 10.02
C THR A 104 -39.43 6.48 9.56
N VAL A 105 -40.40 5.63 9.25
CA VAL A 105 -40.18 4.27 8.73
C VAL A 105 -40.24 4.25 7.21
N CYS A 106 -41.19 4.96 6.58
CA CYS A 106 -41.29 5.08 5.13
C CYS A 106 -40.73 6.43 4.69
N VAL A 107 -39.48 6.44 4.23
CA VAL A 107 -38.75 7.67 3.87
C VAL A 107 -38.61 7.81 2.35
N GLU A 108 -38.51 9.05 1.89
CA GLU A 108 -38.18 9.34 0.49
C GLU A 108 -36.75 8.90 0.14
N ASN A 109 -36.52 8.64 -1.15
CA ASN A 109 -35.21 8.27 -1.64
C ASN A 109 -34.17 9.37 -1.36
N GLY A 110 -33.08 9.01 -0.68
CA GLY A 110 -32.02 9.94 -0.31
C GLY A 110 -30.99 10.22 -1.41
N LEU A 111 -31.01 9.49 -2.53
CA LEU A 111 -30.03 9.63 -3.60
C LEU A 111 -30.29 10.91 -4.39
N ARG A 112 -29.23 11.69 -4.59
CA ARG A 112 -29.18 12.80 -5.55
C ARG A 112 -28.34 12.38 -6.74
N CYS A 113 -28.98 11.83 -7.76
CA CYS A 113 -28.31 11.21 -8.89
C CYS A 113 -27.88 12.22 -9.95
N ILE A 114 -26.60 12.18 -10.32
CA ILE A 114 -26.01 12.96 -11.42
C ILE A 114 -25.24 11.97 -12.32
N MET A 115 -25.10 12.31 -13.60
CA MET A 115 -24.29 11.53 -14.53
C MET A 115 -22.82 11.50 -14.11
N TYR A 116 -22.26 10.30 -14.15
CA TYR A 116 -20.94 9.98 -13.65
C TYR A 116 -20.21 9.05 -14.62
N ASP A 117 -18.95 9.37 -14.91
CA ASP A 117 -18.06 8.51 -15.67
C ASP A 117 -17.44 7.47 -14.73
N SER A 118 -17.91 6.23 -14.83
CA SER A 118 -17.41 5.12 -14.03
C SER A 118 -15.99 4.68 -14.40
N GLY A 119 -15.56 4.91 -15.65
CA GLY A 119 -14.22 4.59 -16.14
C GLY A 119 -13.17 5.61 -15.68
N ALA A 120 -13.45 6.90 -15.87
CA ALA A 120 -12.56 7.98 -15.44
C ALA A 120 -12.68 8.32 -13.95
N CYS A 121 -13.76 7.88 -13.30
CA CYS A 121 -14.13 8.20 -11.92
C CYS A 121 -14.36 9.71 -11.66
N VAL A 122 -15.04 10.41 -12.58
CA VAL A 122 -15.32 11.85 -12.49
C VAL A 122 -16.79 12.15 -12.81
N TRP A 123 -17.33 13.24 -12.24
CA TRP A 123 -18.67 13.74 -12.57
C TRP A 123 -18.69 14.34 -13.98
N THR A 124 -19.67 13.99 -14.80
CA THR A 124 -19.66 14.42 -16.22
C THR A 124 -19.79 15.94 -16.38
N CYS A 125 -20.45 16.62 -15.45
CA CYS A 125 -20.58 18.08 -15.42
C CYS A 125 -19.25 18.81 -15.18
N GLU A 126 -18.24 18.15 -14.64
CA GLU A 126 -16.92 18.74 -14.41
C GLU A 126 -16.05 18.76 -15.68
N ILE A 127 -16.39 17.93 -16.67
CA ILE A 127 -15.56 17.70 -17.87
C ILE A 127 -16.26 18.19 -19.15
N LEU A 128 -17.57 17.96 -19.29
CA LEU A 128 -18.32 18.36 -20.47
C LEU A 128 -18.28 19.88 -20.68
N GLY A 129 -18.09 20.33 -21.93
CA GLY A 129 -17.93 21.74 -22.29
C GLY A 129 -16.48 22.26 -22.22
N LYS A 130 -15.53 21.49 -21.68
CA LYS A 130 -14.10 21.82 -21.66
C LYS A 130 -13.35 21.19 -22.85
N HIS A 131 -13.80 21.46 -24.07
CA HIS A 131 -13.15 20.93 -25.27
C HIS A 131 -11.99 21.84 -25.70
N SER A 132 -10.79 21.27 -25.84
CA SER A 132 -9.61 21.96 -26.35
C SER A 132 -8.76 21.02 -27.20
N LEU A 133 -9.06 20.98 -28.50
CA LEU A 133 -8.19 20.35 -29.50
C LEU A 133 -6.89 21.14 -29.71
N GLY A 134 -6.88 22.44 -29.37
CA GLY A 134 -5.73 23.31 -29.57
C GLY A 134 -4.46 22.71 -28.97
N ARG A 135 -4.48 22.32 -27.70
CA ARG A 135 -3.29 21.76 -27.02
C ARG A 135 -2.79 20.46 -27.64
N THR A 136 -3.69 19.59 -28.09
CA THR A 136 -3.35 18.27 -28.68
C THR A 136 -2.85 18.41 -30.11
N CYS A 137 -3.35 19.42 -30.84
CA CYS A 137 -2.93 19.72 -32.22
C CYS A 137 -1.78 20.73 -32.31
N THR A 138 -1.29 21.27 -31.18
CA THR A 138 -0.10 22.12 -31.16
C THR A 138 1.16 21.27 -31.05
N LEU A 139 2.04 21.42 -32.04
CA LEU A 139 3.37 20.81 -32.04
C LEU A 139 4.19 21.30 -30.82
N LYS A 140 4.89 20.36 -30.18
CA LYS A 140 5.69 20.64 -28.98
C LYS A 140 7.16 20.75 -29.33
N LEU A 141 7.79 21.83 -28.87
CA LEU A 141 9.21 22.04 -29.02
C LEU A 141 9.98 21.02 -28.16
N PRO A 142 11.09 20.47 -28.68
CA PRO A 142 11.96 19.58 -27.92
C PRO A 142 12.58 20.30 -26.71
N PRO A 143 13.04 19.56 -25.69
CA PRO A 143 13.84 20.15 -24.62
C PRO A 143 15.09 20.79 -25.21
N GLY A 144 15.37 22.04 -24.85
CA GLY A 144 16.50 22.79 -25.38
C GLY A 144 16.26 24.29 -25.39
N ASN A 145 17.03 24.99 -26.22
CA ASN A 145 17.14 26.45 -26.24
C ASN A 145 15.83 27.18 -26.58
N TYR A 146 14.95 26.56 -27.37
CA TYR A 146 13.66 27.17 -27.75
C TYR A 146 12.51 26.77 -26.83
N LYS A 147 12.74 25.96 -25.79
CA LYS A 147 11.65 25.42 -24.95
C LYS A 147 10.81 26.52 -24.30
N SER A 148 11.42 27.64 -23.90
CA SER A 148 10.72 28.81 -23.35
C SER A 148 9.79 29.49 -24.37
N LEU A 149 10.00 29.26 -25.67
CA LEU A 149 9.25 29.86 -26.77
C LEU A 149 8.05 29.00 -27.21
N GLN A 150 7.64 28.01 -26.42
CA GLN A 150 6.48 27.16 -26.73
C GLN A 150 5.19 27.98 -26.97
N TYR A 151 5.06 29.14 -26.31
CA TYR A 151 3.91 30.03 -26.49
C TYR A 151 3.74 30.50 -27.95
N VAL A 152 4.82 30.58 -28.74
CA VAL A 152 4.80 30.95 -30.16
C VAL A 152 4.11 29.88 -31.01
N LEU A 153 4.18 28.61 -30.60
CA LEU A 153 3.44 27.51 -31.24
C LEU A 153 2.02 27.39 -30.70
N ASP A 154 1.79 27.74 -29.42
CA ASP A 154 0.49 27.63 -28.77
C ASP A 154 -0.56 28.61 -29.31
N GLY A 155 -0.16 29.71 -29.93
CA GLY A 155 -1.09 30.61 -30.60
C GLY A 155 -0.42 31.71 -31.43
N THR A 156 -1.25 32.60 -31.98
CA THR A 156 -0.84 33.71 -32.87
C THR A 156 -1.20 35.09 -32.31
N GLN A 157 -1.53 35.17 -31.01
CA GLN A 157 -2.07 36.39 -30.38
C GLN A 157 -0.98 37.37 -29.92
N HIS A 158 0.27 36.92 -29.91
CA HIS A 158 1.41 37.77 -29.59
C HIS A 158 1.71 38.74 -30.73
N THR A 159 2.34 39.87 -30.39
CA THR A 159 2.68 40.94 -31.32
C THR A 159 4.19 41.12 -31.43
N SER A 160 4.65 41.74 -32.52
CA SER A 160 6.05 42.12 -32.67
C SER A 160 6.55 43.01 -31.53
N ASN A 161 5.71 43.95 -31.05
CA ASN A 161 6.06 44.84 -29.95
C ASN A 161 6.23 44.08 -28.61
N SER A 162 5.36 43.11 -28.32
CA SER A 162 5.52 42.29 -27.11
C SER A 162 6.79 41.43 -27.14
N ILE A 163 7.23 40.98 -28.32
CA ILE A 163 8.48 40.23 -28.45
C ILE A 163 9.69 41.14 -28.19
N ILE A 164 9.67 42.37 -28.73
CA ILE A 164 10.73 43.35 -28.50
C ILE A 164 10.81 43.74 -27.02
N ALA A 165 9.66 43.87 -26.35
CA ALA A 165 9.59 44.22 -24.93
C ALA A 165 10.19 43.14 -24.01
N ASN A 166 10.14 41.87 -24.41
CA ASN A 166 10.61 40.72 -23.62
C ASN A 166 11.98 40.18 -24.08
N GLN A 167 12.84 41.03 -24.66
CA GLN A 167 14.16 40.61 -25.14
C GLN A 167 15.11 40.18 -24.00
N ASP A 168 14.86 40.64 -22.78
CA ASP A 168 15.56 40.21 -21.57
C ASP A 168 15.29 38.73 -21.21
N GLU A 169 14.15 38.18 -21.66
CA GLU A 169 13.81 36.76 -21.52
C GLU A 169 14.51 35.86 -22.57
N CYS A 170 15.37 36.44 -23.42
CA CYS A 170 16.10 35.70 -24.45
C CYS A 170 17.04 34.65 -23.83
N PRO A 171 16.90 33.36 -24.18
CA PRO A 171 17.86 32.34 -23.78
C PRO A 171 19.26 32.72 -24.28
N GLY A 172 20.28 32.62 -23.42
CA GLY A 172 21.66 33.02 -23.75
C GLY A 172 22.31 32.23 -24.90
N SER A 173 21.66 31.17 -25.37
CA SER A 173 22.10 30.29 -26.45
C SER A 173 21.58 30.66 -27.85
N ILE A 174 20.65 31.61 -27.99
CA ILE A 174 20.16 32.11 -29.29
C ILE A 174 20.39 33.62 -29.39
N THR A 175 20.54 34.13 -30.62
CA THR A 175 20.74 35.57 -30.82
C THR A 175 19.42 36.33 -30.71
N LEU A 176 19.46 37.63 -30.35
CA LEU A 176 18.25 38.47 -30.33
C LEU A 176 17.57 38.55 -31.70
N HIS A 177 18.35 38.54 -32.79
CA HIS A 177 17.81 38.52 -34.16
C HIS A 177 17.06 37.21 -34.45
N GLU A 178 17.61 36.09 -34.01
CA GLU A 178 17.00 34.77 -34.16
C GLU A 178 15.73 34.63 -33.31
N LEU A 179 15.76 35.07 -32.04
CA LEU A 179 14.57 35.12 -31.18
C LEU A 179 13.45 35.93 -31.83
N TYR A 180 13.80 37.10 -32.37
CA TYR A 180 12.84 37.99 -33.02
C TYR A 180 12.24 37.35 -34.28
N SER A 181 13.06 36.81 -35.19
CA SER A 181 12.58 36.11 -36.39
C SER A 181 11.70 34.90 -36.04
N PHE A 182 12.11 34.10 -35.05
CA PHE A 182 11.38 32.91 -34.64
C PHE A 182 10.01 33.27 -34.06
N SER A 183 9.98 34.23 -33.15
CA SER A 183 8.76 34.64 -32.46
C SER A 183 7.80 35.41 -33.38
N THR A 184 8.33 36.27 -34.24
CA THR A 184 7.49 37.10 -35.15
C THR A 184 6.89 36.31 -36.30
N LEU A 185 7.43 35.14 -36.66
CA LEU A 185 6.90 34.32 -37.76
C LEU A 185 5.39 34.07 -37.59
N ARG A 186 4.95 33.80 -36.36
CA ARG A 186 3.55 33.53 -36.01
C ARG A 186 2.82 34.68 -35.30
N ALA A 187 3.42 35.88 -35.25
CA ALA A 187 2.77 37.05 -34.69
C ALA A 187 1.67 37.57 -35.64
N GLY A 188 0.42 37.22 -35.35
CA GLY A 188 -0.74 37.52 -36.19
C GLY A 188 -1.07 36.41 -37.20
N HIS A 189 -2.28 35.87 -37.10
CA HIS A 189 -2.72 34.69 -37.86
C HIS A 189 -2.72 34.87 -39.40
N ARG A 190 -2.84 36.10 -39.91
CA ARG A 190 -2.85 36.43 -41.36
C ARG A 190 -1.46 36.69 -41.95
N LEU A 191 -0.45 36.92 -41.12
CA LEU A 191 0.90 37.29 -41.60
C LEU A 191 1.84 36.10 -41.76
N GLN A 192 1.41 34.92 -41.32
CA GLN A 192 2.25 33.73 -41.23
C GLN A 192 2.94 33.37 -42.56
N TRP A 193 2.20 33.30 -43.67
CA TRP A 193 2.79 32.95 -44.98
C TRP A 193 3.75 34.00 -45.51
N ARG A 194 3.42 35.29 -45.36
CA ARG A 194 4.30 36.40 -45.74
C ARG A 194 5.59 36.38 -44.91
N ASN A 195 5.48 36.12 -43.61
CA ASN A 195 6.64 35.97 -42.74
C ASN A 195 7.48 34.75 -43.12
N ILE A 196 6.87 33.60 -43.42
CA ILE A 196 7.60 32.42 -43.94
C ILE A 196 8.38 32.78 -45.20
N SER A 197 7.74 33.45 -46.16
CA SER A 197 8.40 33.91 -47.39
C SER A 197 9.59 34.85 -47.10
N ARG A 198 9.42 35.80 -46.16
CA ARG A 198 10.51 36.68 -45.70
C ARG A 198 11.66 35.91 -45.06
N GLU A 199 11.39 34.93 -44.19
CA GLU A 199 12.43 34.15 -43.51
C GLU A 199 13.18 33.22 -44.47
N LEU A 200 12.51 32.66 -45.50
CA LEU A 200 13.15 31.87 -46.56
C LEU A 200 14.19 32.70 -47.33
N VAL A 201 13.93 33.98 -47.56
CA VAL A 201 14.84 34.89 -48.28
C VAL A 201 15.93 35.44 -47.36
N SER A 202 15.57 35.89 -46.14
CA SER A 202 16.52 36.52 -45.21
C SER A 202 17.47 35.53 -44.55
N ARG A 203 17.10 34.25 -44.45
CA ARG A 203 17.92 33.15 -43.89
C ARG A 203 18.42 33.40 -42.46
N VAL A 204 17.69 34.21 -41.68
CA VAL A 204 17.98 34.43 -40.25
C VAL A 204 17.68 33.15 -39.46
N LEU A 205 16.58 32.46 -39.79
CA LEU A 205 16.25 31.17 -39.20
C LEU A 205 16.98 30.03 -39.90
N ASN A 206 17.56 29.13 -39.11
CA ASN A 206 18.14 27.91 -39.64
C ASN A 206 17.04 26.86 -39.90
N PHE A 207 16.68 26.67 -41.17
CA PHE A 207 15.68 25.69 -41.59
C PHE A 207 16.09 24.23 -41.38
N ASN A 208 17.37 23.97 -41.05
CA ASN A 208 17.81 22.63 -40.70
C ASN A 208 17.52 22.26 -39.23
N HIS A 209 17.14 23.23 -38.39
CA HIS A 209 16.73 22.99 -37.01
C HIS A 209 15.30 22.43 -36.94
N ILE A 210 15.09 21.48 -36.03
CA ILE A 210 13.77 20.86 -35.84
C ILE A 210 12.76 21.87 -35.29
N GLU A 211 13.20 22.81 -34.46
CA GLU A 211 12.37 23.86 -33.86
C GLU A 211 11.78 24.77 -34.93
N THR A 212 12.61 25.20 -35.90
CA THR A 212 12.17 25.97 -37.08
C THR A 212 11.18 25.16 -37.91
N HIS A 213 11.46 23.88 -38.15
CA HIS A 213 10.54 23.00 -38.87
C HIS A 213 9.17 22.91 -38.17
N LEU A 214 9.14 22.68 -36.85
CA LEU A 214 7.90 22.60 -36.08
C LEU A 214 7.12 23.92 -36.11
N LEU A 215 7.81 25.05 -35.98
CA LEU A 215 7.20 26.38 -36.07
C LEU A 215 6.52 26.61 -37.44
N VAL A 216 7.23 26.30 -38.53
CA VAL A 216 6.73 26.46 -39.89
C VAL A 216 5.59 25.48 -40.20
N MET A 217 5.68 24.23 -39.75
CA MET A 217 4.61 23.24 -39.92
C MET A 217 3.38 23.56 -39.08
N GLN A 218 3.55 24.11 -37.86
CA GLN A 218 2.43 24.63 -37.08
C GLN A 218 1.70 25.73 -37.84
N ALA A 219 2.43 26.68 -38.42
CA ALA A 219 1.85 27.75 -39.23
C ALA A 219 1.17 27.24 -40.52
N ALA A 220 1.74 26.23 -41.18
CA ALA A 220 1.22 25.70 -42.43
C ALA A 220 -0.01 24.80 -42.26
N TYR A 221 -0.10 24.04 -41.17
CA TYR A 221 -1.16 23.06 -40.91
C TYR A 221 -2.26 23.56 -39.96
N GLU A 222 -1.99 24.56 -39.12
CA GLU A 222 -3.03 25.13 -38.27
C GLU A 222 -4.08 25.84 -39.12
N ALA A 223 -5.33 25.41 -38.98
CA ALA A 223 -6.41 25.89 -39.84
C ALA A 223 -6.76 27.39 -39.61
N GLY A 224 -6.48 27.94 -38.43
CA GLY A 224 -6.76 29.33 -38.09
C GLY A 224 -8.24 29.69 -37.94
N PRO A 225 -8.54 30.99 -37.67
CA PRO A 225 -9.90 31.50 -37.49
C PRO A 225 -10.80 31.30 -38.72
N SER A 226 -12.12 31.16 -38.48
CA SER A 226 -13.10 31.05 -39.56
C SER A 226 -13.15 32.34 -40.38
N GLY A 227 -12.87 32.22 -41.68
CA GLY A 227 -12.97 33.30 -42.66
C GLY A 227 -14.18 33.13 -43.58
N LEU A 228 -14.34 34.07 -44.53
CA LEU A 228 -15.34 33.98 -45.60
C LEU A 228 -14.96 32.97 -46.70
N ALA A 229 -13.66 32.66 -46.83
CA ALA A 229 -13.13 31.73 -47.83
C ALA A 229 -12.99 30.30 -47.27
N PHE A 230 -13.07 29.30 -48.15
CA PHE A 230 -12.88 27.89 -47.78
C PHE A 230 -11.48 27.58 -47.22
N THR A 231 -10.49 28.41 -47.56
CA THR A 231 -9.10 28.31 -47.09
C THR A 231 -8.89 28.77 -45.65
N ARG A 232 -9.88 29.45 -45.05
CA ARG A 232 -9.77 30.17 -43.76
C ARG A 232 -8.78 31.34 -43.78
N ASP A 233 -8.92 32.24 -42.81
CA ASP A 233 -8.23 33.54 -42.81
C ASP A 233 -6.70 33.43 -42.79
N SER A 234 -6.16 32.37 -42.18
CA SER A 234 -4.71 32.15 -42.08
C SER A 234 -4.03 31.71 -43.37
N HIS A 235 -4.78 31.27 -44.38
CA HIS A 235 -4.22 30.74 -45.64
C HIS A 235 -4.63 31.53 -46.89
N VAL A 236 -5.22 32.72 -46.72
CA VAL A 236 -5.72 33.54 -47.83
C VAL A 236 -4.62 33.87 -48.86
N ASP A 237 -3.40 34.15 -48.41
CA ASP A 237 -2.27 34.48 -49.31
C ASP A 237 -1.96 33.35 -50.31
N LEU A 238 -2.23 32.08 -49.99
CA LEU A 238 -1.95 30.94 -50.88
C LEU A 238 -2.88 30.85 -52.10
N VAL A 239 -3.98 31.59 -52.08
CA VAL A 239 -4.91 31.68 -53.20
C VAL A 239 -4.38 32.65 -54.26
N GLU A 240 -3.50 33.58 -53.89
CA GLU A 240 -2.93 34.56 -54.81
C GLU A 240 -1.81 33.94 -55.68
N GLU A 241 -1.97 34.02 -57.00
CA GLU A 241 -1.02 33.41 -57.95
C GLU A 241 0.40 33.99 -57.83
N ASP A 242 0.53 35.32 -57.80
CA ASP A 242 1.83 36.00 -57.71
C ASP A 242 2.57 35.68 -56.41
N PHE A 243 1.84 35.60 -55.30
CA PHE A 243 2.41 35.19 -54.02
C PHE A 243 2.86 33.73 -54.07
N GLY A 244 2.02 32.82 -54.58
CA GLY A 244 2.36 31.41 -54.73
C GLY A 244 3.63 31.19 -55.56
N LEU A 245 3.79 31.94 -56.66
CA LEU A 245 5.00 31.87 -57.50
C LEU A 245 6.23 32.45 -56.81
N SER A 246 6.08 33.56 -56.08
CA SER A 246 7.16 34.18 -55.32
C SER A 246 7.64 33.27 -54.18
N LEU A 247 6.71 32.64 -53.47
CA LEU A 247 7.00 31.67 -52.42
C LEU A 247 7.73 30.45 -52.99
N LEU A 248 7.30 29.92 -54.14
CA LEU A 248 7.99 28.80 -54.80
C LEU A 248 9.42 29.14 -55.20
N SER A 249 9.68 30.35 -55.74
CA SER A 249 11.05 30.77 -56.05
C SER A 249 11.93 30.79 -54.79
N ALA A 250 11.42 31.31 -53.67
CA ALA A 250 12.16 31.31 -52.40
C ALA A 250 12.42 29.88 -51.87
N ILE A 251 11.46 28.97 -52.03
CA ILE A 251 11.61 27.56 -51.67
C ILE A 251 12.64 26.84 -52.57
N GLU A 252 12.63 27.10 -53.88
CA GLU A 252 13.57 26.55 -54.85
C GLU A 252 15.01 27.00 -54.57
N ASP A 253 15.21 28.28 -54.23
CA ASP A 253 16.51 28.83 -53.81
C ASP A 253 16.98 28.23 -52.47
N GLY A 254 16.03 27.99 -51.55
CA GLY A 254 16.27 27.29 -50.29
C GLY A 254 16.82 25.88 -50.52
N LEU A 255 16.15 25.10 -51.37
CA LEU A 255 16.59 23.74 -51.74
C LEU A 255 17.99 23.76 -52.37
N GLY A 256 18.25 24.68 -53.29
CA GLY A 256 19.56 24.81 -53.94
C GLY A 256 20.70 25.09 -52.96
N SER A 257 20.43 25.70 -51.81
CA SER A 257 21.47 25.98 -50.80
C SER A 257 21.84 24.78 -49.93
N VAL A 258 20.97 23.76 -49.85
CA VAL A 258 21.20 22.56 -49.03
C VAL A 258 21.50 21.30 -49.84
N GLU A 259 21.25 21.30 -51.16
CA GLU A 259 21.33 20.14 -52.05
C GLU A 259 22.66 19.34 -51.99
N SER A 260 23.78 20.01 -51.71
CA SER A 260 25.10 19.37 -51.61
C SER A 260 25.42 18.77 -50.24
N ASN A 261 24.54 18.91 -49.24
CA ASN A 261 24.78 18.44 -47.88
C ASN A 261 23.58 17.65 -47.35
N TRP A 262 23.75 16.33 -47.23
CA TRP A 262 22.74 15.42 -46.68
C TRP A 262 22.30 15.75 -45.25
N GLN A 263 23.06 16.58 -44.52
CA GLN A 263 22.63 17.09 -43.22
C GLN A 263 21.42 18.01 -43.32
N GLY A 264 21.07 18.54 -44.50
CA GLY A 264 19.95 19.44 -44.78
C GLY A 264 18.55 18.80 -44.84
N ALA A 265 18.37 17.54 -44.43
CA ALA A 265 17.10 16.82 -44.54
C ALA A 265 15.90 17.54 -43.91
N THR A 266 16.09 18.16 -42.74
CA THR A 266 15.01 18.90 -42.05
C THR A 266 14.53 20.10 -42.87
N ALA A 267 15.45 20.80 -43.55
CA ALA A 267 15.11 21.91 -44.43
C ALA A 267 14.29 21.44 -45.64
N VAL A 268 14.75 20.39 -46.33
CA VAL A 268 14.04 19.80 -47.48
C VAL A 268 12.64 19.30 -47.08
N ARG A 269 12.51 18.71 -45.88
CA ARG A 269 11.21 18.31 -45.34
C ARG A 269 10.28 19.50 -45.10
N THR A 270 10.81 20.60 -44.56
CA THR A 270 10.04 21.85 -44.36
C THR A 270 9.57 22.41 -45.70
N PHE A 271 10.46 22.47 -46.69
CA PHE A 271 10.15 22.93 -48.04
C PHE A 271 9.09 22.04 -48.71
N THR A 272 9.22 20.71 -48.57
CA THR A 272 8.23 19.75 -49.07
C THR A 272 6.86 20.00 -48.45
N GLY A 273 6.78 20.19 -47.12
CA GLY A 273 5.51 20.47 -46.43
C GLY A 273 4.86 21.80 -46.85
N LEU A 274 5.66 22.84 -47.12
CA LEU A 274 5.16 24.11 -47.65
C LEU A 274 4.63 23.94 -49.08
N THR A 275 5.36 23.23 -49.93
CA THR A 275 4.97 22.99 -51.33
C THR A 275 3.73 22.11 -51.44
N THR A 276 3.59 21.04 -50.64
CA THR A 276 2.36 20.22 -50.66
C THR A 276 1.15 21.01 -50.16
N ARG A 277 1.33 21.89 -49.17
CA ARG A 277 0.26 22.78 -48.70
C ARG A 277 -0.16 23.81 -49.75
N LEU A 278 0.79 24.43 -50.45
CA LEU A 278 0.51 25.35 -51.56
C LEU A 278 -0.16 24.63 -52.73
N LEU A 279 0.28 23.41 -53.07
CA LEU A 279 -0.33 22.57 -54.10
C LEU A 279 -1.81 22.30 -53.83
N SER A 280 -2.15 21.97 -52.58
CA SER A 280 -3.52 21.64 -52.17
C SER A 280 -4.45 22.87 -52.16
N LEU A 281 -3.97 24.03 -51.70
CA LEU A 281 -4.81 25.22 -51.52
C LEU A 281 -4.85 26.17 -52.72
N SER A 282 -3.83 26.18 -53.58
CA SER A 282 -3.79 27.10 -54.71
C SER A 282 -4.79 26.66 -55.80
N PRO A 283 -5.64 27.55 -56.33
CA PRO A 283 -6.50 27.21 -57.47
C PRO A 283 -5.80 27.32 -58.83
N HIS A 284 -4.57 27.87 -58.88
CA HIS A 284 -3.89 28.22 -60.13
C HIS A 284 -3.07 27.06 -60.69
N ILE A 285 -3.34 26.68 -61.94
CA ILE A 285 -2.72 25.50 -62.58
C ILE A 285 -1.20 25.65 -62.76
N PHE A 286 -0.72 26.88 -63.00
CA PHE A 286 0.71 27.14 -63.19
C PHE A 286 1.49 26.96 -61.88
N VAL A 287 0.94 27.46 -60.76
CA VAL A 287 1.48 27.22 -59.41
C VAL A 287 1.51 25.73 -59.10
N ARG A 288 0.41 25.00 -59.34
CA ARG A 288 0.35 23.53 -59.13
C ARG A 288 1.39 22.76 -59.95
N SER A 289 1.55 23.09 -61.23
CA SER A 289 2.54 22.46 -62.11
C SER A 289 3.98 22.68 -61.62
N ARG A 290 4.30 23.90 -61.17
CA ARG A 290 5.61 24.22 -60.61
C ARG A 290 5.86 23.53 -59.26
N CYS A 291 4.83 23.41 -58.40
CA CYS A 291 4.90 22.60 -57.18
C CYS A 291 5.28 21.14 -57.47
N LEU A 292 4.63 20.51 -58.47
CA LEU A 292 4.92 19.12 -58.85
C LEU A 292 6.37 18.95 -59.36
N LYS A 293 6.89 19.93 -60.12
CA LYS A 293 8.30 19.95 -60.55
C LYS A 293 9.27 20.08 -59.38
N PHE A 294 8.95 20.93 -58.39
CA PHE A 294 9.74 21.05 -57.17
C PHE A 294 9.79 19.72 -56.40
N LEU A 295 8.64 19.07 -56.21
CA LEU A 295 8.56 17.78 -55.52
C LEU A 295 9.38 16.69 -56.24
N ASP A 296 9.38 16.66 -57.57
CA ASP A 296 10.24 15.76 -58.37
C ASP A 296 11.74 16.03 -58.14
N ARG A 297 12.16 17.31 -58.10
CA ARG A 297 13.55 17.68 -57.77
C ARG A 297 13.91 17.26 -56.34
N ALA A 298 13.04 17.53 -55.36
CA ALA A 298 13.27 17.15 -53.97
C ALA A 298 13.46 15.63 -53.79
N ARG A 299 12.68 14.80 -54.51
CA ARG A 299 12.86 13.33 -54.52
C ARG A 299 14.27 12.92 -54.98
N LYS A 300 14.74 13.49 -56.09
CA LYS A 300 16.07 13.17 -56.66
C LYS A 300 17.19 13.48 -55.67
N VAL A 301 17.12 14.63 -54.99
CA VAL A 301 18.09 15.03 -53.96
C VAL A 301 18.07 14.05 -52.78
N LEU A 302 16.88 13.75 -52.25
CA LEU A 302 16.74 12.87 -51.08
C LEU A 302 17.18 11.43 -51.37
N VAL A 303 16.90 10.90 -52.56
CA VAL A 303 17.36 9.56 -52.98
C VAL A 303 18.88 9.51 -53.10
N GLY A 304 19.51 10.55 -53.67
CA GLY A 304 20.97 10.65 -53.71
C GLY A 304 21.57 10.62 -52.30
N TRP A 305 21.00 11.37 -51.36
CA TRP A 305 21.45 11.35 -49.96
C TRP A 305 21.24 10.00 -49.26
N ILE A 306 20.16 9.27 -49.56
CA ILE A 306 19.97 7.92 -49.01
C ILE A 306 21.11 7.00 -49.46
N GLN A 307 21.54 7.10 -50.72
CA GLN A 307 22.65 6.33 -51.27
C GLN A 307 23.98 6.70 -50.60
N ASP A 308 24.30 8.01 -50.52
CA ASP A 308 25.54 8.51 -49.90
C ASP A 308 25.67 8.06 -48.42
N VAL A 309 24.60 8.19 -47.64
CA VAL A 309 24.62 7.82 -46.21
C VAL A 309 24.65 6.31 -46.01
N THR A 310 24.06 5.54 -46.94
CA THR A 310 24.15 4.07 -46.92
C THR A 310 25.59 3.60 -47.15
N GLU A 311 26.33 4.24 -48.06
CA GLU A 311 27.76 3.95 -48.26
C GLU A 311 28.61 4.30 -47.02
N LEU A 312 28.33 5.42 -46.35
CA LEU A 312 28.97 5.79 -45.08
C LEU A 312 28.67 4.81 -43.94
N LEU A 313 27.44 4.29 -43.87
CA LEU A 313 27.06 3.26 -42.90
C LEU A 313 27.92 2.00 -43.10
N HIS A 314 28.18 1.60 -44.35
CA HIS A 314 28.96 0.41 -44.67
C HIS A 314 30.45 0.51 -44.34
N THR A 315 30.99 1.72 -44.21
CA THR A 315 32.42 1.98 -43.92
C THR A 315 32.69 2.33 -42.44
N SER A 316 31.65 2.36 -41.60
CA SER A 316 31.76 2.73 -40.18
C SER A 316 31.97 1.52 -39.27
N ASP A 317 33.02 1.51 -38.44
CA ASP A 317 33.32 0.39 -37.51
C ASP A 317 32.68 0.52 -36.12
N GLY A 318 32.19 1.70 -35.74
CA GLY A 318 31.61 1.97 -34.40
C GLY A 318 30.10 1.74 -34.32
N GLU A 319 29.63 1.01 -33.30
CA GLU A 319 28.21 0.69 -33.08
C GLU A 319 27.32 1.95 -32.96
N GLU A 320 27.75 2.95 -32.19
CA GLU A 320 27.04 4.23 -32.05
C GLU A 320 26.94 5.00 -33.37
N GLN A 321 28.02 4.98 -34.16
CA GLN A 321 28.03 5.62 -35.46
C GLN A 321 27.10 4.90 -36.44
N GLN A 322 27.08 3.57 -36.42
CA GLN A 322 26.16 2.76 -37.24
C GLN A 322 24.69 3.03 -36.87
N LYS A 323 24.36 3.11 -35.57
CA LYS A 323 23.01 3.46 -35.11
C LYS A 323 22.58 4.84 -35.58
N ARG A 324 23.45 5.85 -35.45
CA ARG A 324 23.17 7.23 -35.92
C ARG A 324 22.95 7.29 -37.42
N MET A 325 23.79 6.61 -38.21
CA MET A 325 23.66 6.56 -39.66
C MET A 325 22.38 5.82 -40.09
N ALA A 326 22.03 4.72 -39.43
CA ALA A 326 20.78 3.99 -39.69
C ALA A 326 19.54 4.86 -39.39
N ALA A 327 19.53 5.58 -38.26
CA ALA A 327 18.46 6.53 -37.93
C ALA A 327 18.37 7.68 -38.95
N ARG A 328 19.52 8.12 -39.48
CA ARG A 328 19.56 9.16 -40.51
C ARG A 328 19.00 8.69 -41.86
N ILE A 329 19.31 7.47 -42.28
CA ILE A 329 18.74 6.87 -43.49
C ILE A 329 17.21 6.79 -43.38
N LEU A 330 16.69 6.41 -42.21
CA LEU A 330 15.25 6.40 -41.97
C LEU A 330 14.62 7.80 -42.08
N ASP A 331 15.24 8.83 -41.49
CA ASP A 331 14.77 10.22 -41.58
C ASP A 331 14.75 10.74 -43.04
N LEU A 332 15.77 10.39 -43.83
CA LEU A 332 15.83 10.70 -45.25
C LEU A 332 14.75 9.97 -46.06
N ALA A 333 14.54 8.68 -45.82
CA ALA A 333 13.52 7.88 -46.49
C ALA A 333 12.10 8.38 -46.17
N LEU A 334 11.81 8.70 -44.91
CA LEU A 334 10.54 9.31 -44.50
C LEU A 334 10.31 10.66 -45.18
N SER A 335 11.35 11.50 -45.25
CA SER A 335 11.28 12.80 -45.92
C SER A 335 11.08 12.66 -47.43
N CYS A 336 11.69 11.64 -48.06
CA CYS A 336 11.50 11.33 -49.47
C CYS A 336 10.05 10.87 -49.73
N TYR A 337 9.54 9.97 -48.90
CA TYR A 337 8.18 9.45 -49.03
C TYR A 337 7.11 10.53 -48.81
N ALA A 338 7.38 11.53 -47.95
CA ALA A 338 6.48 12.67 -47.73
C ALA A 338 6.24 13.53 -49.00
N THR A 339 7.09 13.42 -50.03
CA THR A 339 6.88 14.10 -51.33
C THR A 339 5.70 13.52 -52.14
N PHE A 340 5.16 12.38 -51.73
CA PHE A 340 3.97 11.75 -52.30
C PHE A 340 2.68 12.08 -51.53
N ASP A 341 2.78 12.84 -50.43
CA ASP A 341 1.64 13.28 -49.58
C ASP A 341 0.89 14.43 -50.27
N THR A 342 0.25 14.11 -51.40
CA THR A 342 -0.49 15.02 -52.28
C THR A 342 -1.92 14.53 -52.49
N ASP A 343 -2.83 15.45 -52.85
CA ASP A 343 -4.23 15.12 -53.14
C ASP A 343 -4.36 14.07 -54.27
N GLU A 344 -5.38 13.20 -54.18
CA GLU A 344 -5.58 12.04 -55.08
C GLU A 344 -5.53 12.39 -56.57
N CYS A 345 -6.02 13.58 -56.94
CA CYS A 345 -6.04 14.05 -58.32
C CYS A 345 -4.65 14.22 -58.95
N HIS A 346 -3.58 14.33 -58.15
CA HIS A 346 -2.21 14.49 -58.62
C HIS A 346 -1.43 13.16 -58.70
N LEU A 347 -1.86 12.12 -57.96
CA LEU A 347 -1.13 10.86 -57.84
C LEU A 347 -0.97 10.13 -59.18
N ALA A 348 -2.00 10.12 -60.02
CA ALA A 348 -1.94 9.49 -61.34
C ALA A 348 -0.86 10.13 -62.24
N SER A 349 -0.67 11.45 -62.15
CA SER A 349 0.39 12.15 -62.88
C SER A 349 1.76 11.84 -62.31
N ILE A 350 1.89 11.80 -60.98
CA ILE A 350 3.16 11.50 -60.31
C ILE A 350 3.65 10.08 -60.63
N PHE A 351 2.78 9.07 -60.52
CA PHE A 351 3.12 7.66 -60.78
C PHE A 351 3.12 7.28 -62.26
N SER A 352 2.88 8.23 -63.18
CA SER A 352 3.09 7.99 -64.61
C SER A 352 4.56 7.71 -64.96
N SER A 353 5.50 8.18 -64.13
CA SER A 353 6.93 7.93 -64.24
C SER A 353 7.34 6.66 -63.50
N ALA A 354 7.96 5.71 -64.20
CA ALA A 354 8.54 4.50 -63.61
C ALA A 354 9.58 4.81 -62.51
N GLN A 355 10.31 5.92 -62.66
CA GLN A 355 11.28 6.35 -61.65
C GLN A 355 10.60 6.74 -60.33
N ASN A 356 9.45 7.41 -60.38
CA ASN A 356 8.71 7.80 -59.17
C ASN A 356 8.13 6.57 -58.45
N VAL A 357 7.69 5.55 -59.19
CA VAL A 357 7.29 4.25 -58.62
C VAL A 357 8.48 3.58 -57.95
N SER A 358 9.65 3.56 -58.59
CA SER A 358 10.88 3.00 -58.00
C SER A 358 11.24 3.66 -56.68
N VAL A 359 11.25 5.00 -56.64
CA VAL A 359 11.59 5.78 -55.45
C VAL A 359 10.59 5.53 -54.32
N ALA A 360 9.29 5.43 -54.61
CA ALA A 360 8.27 5.13 -53.61
C ALA A 360 8.48 3.74 -53.00
N VAL A 361 8.72 2.72 -53.83
CA VAL A 361 8.99 1.34 -53.38
C VAL A 361 10.27 1.26 -52.56
N GLU A 362 11.39 1.79 -53.06
CA GLU A 362 12.68 1.80 -52.35
C GLU A 362 12.59 2.51 -51.00
N SER A 363 11.90 3.65 -50.95
CA SER A 363 11.69 4.39 -49.71
C SER A 363 10.81 3.60 -48.73
N ALA A 364 9.73 2.97 -49.19
CA ALA A 364 8.86 2.15 -48.35
C ALA A 364 9.61 0.95 -47.74
N VAL A 365 10.38 0.20 -48.55
CA VAL A 365 11.20 -0.92 -48.06
C VAL A 365 12.25 -0.43 -47.06
N THR A 366 12.94 0.68 -47.37
CA THR A 366 13.95 1.27 -46.48
C THR A 366 13.34 1.69 -45.14
N ILE A 367 12.14 2.29 -45.16
CA ILE A 367 11.40 2.67 -43.96
C ILE A 367 11.05 1.41 -43.15
N TYR A 368 10.47 0.38 -43.78
CA TYR A 368 10.11 -0.87 -43.12
C TYR A 368 11.31 -1.54 -42.44
N ASP A 369 12.42 -1.68 -43.17
CA ASP A 369 13.64 -2.35 -42.70
C ASP A 369 14.29 -1.61 -41.53
N ARG A 370 14.19 -0.28 -41.48
CA ARG A 370 14.86 0.56 -40.47
C ARG A 370 13.94 1.04 -39.33
N CYS A 371 12.61 0.90 -39.46
CA CYS A 371 11.62 1.37 -38.48
C CYS A 371 11.81 0.79 -37.07
N SER A 372 12.28 -0.45 -36.97
CA SER A 372 12.49 -1.13 -35.67
C SER A 372 13.51 -0.46 -34.74
N ALA A 373 14.51 0.23 -35.30
CA ALA A 373 15.55 0.93 -34.52
C ALA A 373 14.99 2.11 -33.72
N VAL A 374 13.72 2.47 -33.96
CA VAL A 374 13.04 3.63 -33.37
C VAL A 374 11.81 3.25 -32.56
N ASN A 375 11.32 2.00 -32.61
CA ASN A 375 10.17 1.60 -31.78
C ASN A 375 10.48 1.60 -30.27
N GLU A 376 11.75 1.77 -29.88
CA GLU A 376 12.18 2.00 -28.49
C GLU A 376 12.39 3.49 -28.15
N SER A 377 12.40 4.37 -29.15
CA SER A 377 12.61 5.80 -28.96
C SER A 377 11.30 6.50 -28.60
N ARG A 378 11.31 7.20 -27.45
CA ARG A 378 10.21 8.08 -27.02
C ARG A 378 10.18 9.41 -27.77
N ASP A 379 10.88 9.54 -28.91
CA ASP A 379 10.93 10.77 -29.67
C ASP A 379 9.59 11.03 -30.39
N ALA A 380 8.81 11.97 -29.85
CA ALA A 380 7.56 12.43 -30.42
C ALA A 380 7.70 12.93 -31.87
N SER A 381 8.87 13.48 -32.23
CA SER A 381 9.14 13.96 -33.59
C SER A 381 9.18 12.81 -34.60
N MET A 382 9.83 11.70 -34.26
CA MET A 382 9.87 10.54 -35.14
C MET A 382 8.52 9.82 -35.20
N ALA A 383 7.81 9.71 -34.08
CA ALA A 383 6.46 9.14 -34.05
C ALA A 383 5.51 9.90 -34.99
N ALA A 384 5.57 11.23 -35.01
CA ALA A 384 4.76 12.06 -35.90
C ALA A 384 5.07 11.79 -37.40
N ARG A 385 6.35 11.65 -37.76
CA ARG A 385 6.76 11.32 -39.13
C ARG A 385 6.29 9.92 -39.55
N MET A 386 6.37 8.95 -38.63
CA MET A 386 5.90 7.59 -38.89
C MET A 386 4.39 7.55 -39.10
N ALA A 387 3.64 8.32 -38.31
CA ALA A 387 2.19 8.49 -38.49
C ALA A 387 1.85 9.15 -39.83
N GLN A 388 2.63 10.15 -40.27
CA GLN A 388 2.51 10.76 -41.58
C GLN A 388 2.75 9.75 -42.71
N PHE A 389 3.79 8.91 -42.62
CA PHE A 389 4.02 7.83 -43.58
C PHE A 389 2.81 6.88 -43.67
N VAL A 390 2.29 6.41 -42.54
CA VAL A 390 1.13 5.49 -42.53
C VAL A 390 -0.09 6.14 -43.19
N ARG A 391 -0.35 7.43 -42.93
CA ARG A 391 -1.42 8.19 -43.59
C ARG A 391 -1.18 8.27 -45.09
N CYS A 392 0.01 8.70 -45.50
CA CYS A 392 0.40 8.85 -46.90
C CYS A 392 0.29 7.51 -47.66
N SER A 393 0.85 6.42 -47.11
CA SER A 393 0.77 5.09 -47.71
C SER A 393 -0.66 4.63 -47.94
N ARG A 394 -1.57 4.87 -46.98
CA ARG A 394 -3.00 4.55 -47.17
C ARG A 394 -3.63 5.38 -48.29
N SER A 395 -3.27 6.66 -48.39
CA SER A 395 -3.78 7.57 -49.41
C SER A 395 -3.32 7.19 -50.83
N ILE A 396 -2.10 6.68 -50.97
CA ILE A 396 -1.51 6.38 -52.28
C ILE A 396 -1.63 4.90 -52.70
N GLU A 397 -1.98 3.98 -51.79
CA GLU A 397 -1.96 2.53 -51.99
C GLU A 397 -2.67 2.11 -53.27
N GLU A 398 -3.92 2.54 -53.46
CA GLU A 398 -4.74 2.12 -54.60
C GLU A 398 -4.14 2.55 -55.93
N THR A 399 -3.65 3.80 -56.00
CA THR A 399 -3.04 4.34 -57.22
C THR A 399 -1.69 3.68 -57.52
N LEU A 400 -0.84 3.49 -56.50
CA LEU A 400 0.47 2.86 -56.64
C LEU A 400 0.34 1.39 -57.05
N ARG A 401 -0.54 0.63 -56.38
CA ARG A 401 -0.85 -0.75 -56.73
C ARG A 401 -1.40 -0.86 -58.15
N GLY A 402 -2.38 -0.03 -58.51
CA GLY A 402 -2.93 0.01 -59.87
C GLY A 402 -1.86 0.26 -60.93
N ARG A 403 -0.89 1.15 -60.64
CA ARG A 403 0.24 1.40 -61.53
C ARG A 403 1.18 0.20 -61.64
N ILE A 404 1.59 -0.41 -60.52
CA ILE A 404 2.48 -1.58 -60.48
C ILE A 404 1.91 -2.76 -61.30
N LEU A 405 0.59 -2.99 -61.19
CA LEU A 405 -0.08 -4.07 -61.93
C LEU A 405 -0.18 -3.79 -63.44
N THR A 406 -0.22 -2.51 -63.84
CA THR A 406 -0.31 -2.10 -65.25
C THR A 406 1.08 -2.04 -65.91
N ASP A 407 2.08 -1.53 -65.18
CA ASP A 407 3.45 -1.29 -65.63
C ASP A 407 4.46 -1.64 -64.52
N SER A 408 5.16 -2.75 -64.71
CA SER A 408 6.11 -3.31 -63.74
C SER A 408 7.50 -2.68 -63.78
N SER A 409 7.78 -1.82 -64.76
CA SER A 409 9.12 -1.26 -64.96
C SER A 409 9.66 -0.55 -63.71
N GLY A 410 8.82 0.22 -63.02
CA GLY A 410 9.21 0.96 -61.82
C GLY A 410 9.55 0.08 -60.61
N ILE A 411 8.71 -0.91 -60.28
CA ILE A 411 8.98 -1.83 -59.17
C ILE A 411 10.18 -2.75 -59.46
N ASP A 412 10.38 -3.12 -60.72
CA ASP A 412 11.53 -3.94 -61.09
C ASP A 412 12.85 -3.15 -60.99
N ILE A 413 12.85 -1.83 -61.25
CA ILE A 413 14.02 -0.98 -61.00
C ILE A 413 14.34 -0.98 -59.50
N ALA A 414 13.33 -0.74 -58.64
CA ALA A 414 13.52 -0.73 -57.19
C ALA A 414 14.11 -2.03 -56.65
N ILE A 415 13.58 -3.18 -57.09
CA ILE A 415 14.04 -4.47 -56.57
C ILE A 415 15.44 -4.81 -57.10
N ARG A 416 15.82 -4.42 -58.33
CA ARG A 416 17.20 -4.58 -58.79
C ARG A 416 18.19 -3.78 -57.95
N HIS A 417 17.80 -2.59 -57.46
CA HIS A 417 18.63 -1.81 -56.54
C HIS A 417 18.76 -2.47 -55.17
N LEU A 418 17.68 -3.04 -54.63
CA LEU A 418 17.66 -3.70 -53.32
C LEU A 418 18.32 -5.09 -53.34
N TRP A 419 18.18 -5.82 -54.45
CA TRP A 419 18.66 -7.20 -54.61
C TRP A 419 19.30 -7.39 -55.99
N SER A 420 20.64 -7.39 -56.02
CA SER A 420 21.42 -7.54 -57.26
C SER A 420 21.23 -8.88 -57.99
N GLY A 421 20.66 -9.90 -57.32
CA GLY A 421 20.35 -11.21 -57.92
C GLY A 421 18.96 -11.31 -58.53
N TYR A 422 18.20 -10.22 -58.59
CA TYR A 422 16.83 -10.21 -59.11
C TYR A 422 16.79 -10.24 -60.65
N GLU A 423 16.26 -11.33 -61.21
CA GLU A 423 15.94 -11.47 -62.64
C GLU A 423 14.42 -11.67 -62.81
N PRO A 424 13.66 -10.65 -63.25
CA PRO A 424 12.21 -10.76 -63.39
C PRO A 424 11.84 -11.71 -64.53
N SER A 425 10.94 -12.68 -64.29
CA SER A 425 10.43 -13.59 -65.33
C SER A 425 8.95 -13.43 -65.67
N GLY A 426 8.21 -12.51 -65.02
CA GLY A 426 6.78 -12.32 -65.24
C GLY A 426 6.23 -10.96 -64.78
N LYS A 427 4.96 -10.69 -65.09
CA LYS A 427 4.23 -9.50 -64.60
C LYS A 427 3.88 -9.66 -63.12
N TRP A 428 3.83 -8.54 -62.41
CA TRP A 428 3.35 -8.47 -61.04
C TRP A 428 1.84 -8.71 -60.97
N THR A 429 1.39 -9.48 -59.99
CA THR A 429 -0.03 -9.77 -59.73
C THR A 429 -0.37 -9.55 -58.26
N ALA A 430 -1.59 -9.13 -57.95
CA ALA A 430 -2.06 -8.96 -56.58
C ALA A 430 -2.62 -10.29 -56.02
N LEU A 431 -2.47 -10.53 -54.72
CA LEU A 431 -3.15 -11.63 -54.04
C LEU A 431 -4.67 -11.40 -53.99
N SER A 432 -5.43 -12.47 -53.73
CA SER A 432 -6.88 -12.37 -53.55
C SER A 432 -7.26 -11.58 -52.29
N SER A 433 -8.38 -10.84 -52.35
CA SER A 433 -8.98 -10.18 -51.19
C SER A 433 -9.10 -11.16 -50.00
N PRO A 434 -8.77 -10.75 -48.76
CA PRO A 434 -8.48 -9.38 -48.29
C PRO A 434 -7.00 -8.97 -48.35
N ASN A 435 -6.15 -9.69 -49.08
CA ASN A 435 -4.70 -9.46 -49.13
C ASN A 435 -4.22 -8.78 -50.41
N ASP A 436 -5.09 -8.09 -51.13
CA ASP A 436 -4.81 -7.45 -52.43
C ASP A 436 -3.75 -6.34 -52.38
N ARG A 437 -3.39 -5.85 -51.19
CA ARG A 437 -2.21 -5.01 -50.92
C ARG A 437 -0.86 -5.69 -51.14
N TRP A 438 -0.83 -7.03 -51.16
CA TRP A 438 0.36 -7.81 -51.49
C TRP A 438 0.41 -8.08 -52.98
N VAL A 439 1.46 -7.58 -53.62
CA VAL A 439 1.80 -7.88 -55.02
C VAL A 439 2.95 -8.87 -55.06
N PHE A 440 2.95 -9.79 -56.03
CA PHE A 440 4.00 -10.79 -56.16
C PHE A 440 4.37 -11.08 -57.61
N THR A 441 5.59 -11.61 -57.80
CA THR A 441 6.12 -12.12 -59.08
C THR A 441 7.03 -13.33 -58.85
N GLN A 442 7.48 -13.96 -59.93
CA GLN A 442 8.46 -15.05 -59.91
C GLN A 442 9.75 -14.65 -60.65
N THR A 443 10.90 -15.14 -60.18
CA THR A 443 12.19 -14.99 -60.86
C THR A 443 12.49 -16.14 -61.83
N SER A 444 13.39 -15.88 -62.78
CA SER A 444 13.82 -16.87 -63.79
C SER A 444 14.45 -18.12 -63.14
N ALA A 445 13.99 -19.30 -63.53
CA ALA A 445 14.65 -20.56 -63.17
C ALA A 445 15.85 -20.81 -64.10
N GLN A 446 17.07 -20.83 -63.55
CA GLN A 446 18.27 -21.22 -64.30
C GLN A 446 18.54 -22.73 -64.14
N ARG A 447 19.36 -23.33 -65.02
CA ARG A 447 19.59 -24.79 -65.11
C ARG A 447 19.95 -25.50 -63.78
N ASN A 448 20.39 -24.79 -62.74
CA ASN A 448 20.69 -25.30 -61.39
C ASN A 448 20.07 -24.45 -60.23
N ARG A 449 19.13 -23.55 -60.49
CA ARG A 449 18.47 -22.71 -59.46
C ARG A 449 16.96 -22.66 -59.67
N ALA A 450 16.20 -23.06 -58.65
CA ALA A 450 14.75 -22.94 -58.64
C ALA A 450 14.33 -21.46 -58.70
N GLY A 451 13.26 -21.15 -59.44
CA GLY A 451 12.66 -19.82 -59.43
C GLY A 451 12.18 -19.45 -58.02
N MET A 452 12.37 -18.20 -57.64
CA MET A 452 11.98 -17.68 -56.32
C MET A 452 10.72 -16.82 -56.44
N THR A 453 9.85 -16.88 -55.44
CA THR A 453 8.65 -16.03 -55.38
C THR A 453 8.97 -14.77 -54.59
N VAL A 454 8.76 -13.60 -55.20
CA VAL A 454 9.00 -12.29 -54.59
C VAL A 454 7.67 -11.65 -54.24
N HIS A 455 7.48 -11.21 -53.00
CA HIS A 455 6.30 -10.51 -52.53
C HIS A 455 6.68 -9.11 -52.04
N PHE A 456 5.81 -8.13 -52.30
CA PHE A 456 5.92 -6.76 -51.81
C PHE A 456 4.55 -6.29 -51.30
N ASN A 457 4.53 -5.72 -50.10
CA ASN A 457 3.34 -5.10 -49.52
C ASN A 457 3.36 -3.60 -49.78
N VAL A 458 2.40 -3.13 -50.57
CA VAL A 458 2.33 -1.74 -51.03
C VAL A 458 2.07 -0.75 -49.88
N LEU A 459 1.50 -1.20 -48.77
CA LEU A 459 1.06 -0.32 -47.68
C LEU A 459 2.16 -0.03 -46.65
N ASP A 460 2.90 -1.05 -46.23
CA ASP A 460 3.93 -0.93 -45.18
C ASP A 460 5.36 -1.06 -45.69
N GLY A 461 5.56 -1.52 -46.92
CA GLY A 461 6.88 -1.70 -47.53
C GLY A 461 7.53 -3.06 -47.26
N ASP A 462 6.82 -4.04 -46.71
CA ASP A 462 7.39 -5.36 -46.42
C ASP A 462 7.78 -6.10 -47.73
N PHE A 463 9.02 -6.60 -47.78
CA PHE A 463 9.62 -7.23 -48.95
C PHE A 463 10.15 -8.63 -48.62
N LEU A 464 9.58 -9.64 -49.26
CA LEU A 464 9.83 -11.06 -48.96
C LEU A 464 10.26 -11.84 -50.20
N VAL A 465 11.21 -12.76 -50.04
CA VAL A 465 11.62 -13.74 -51.05
C VAL A 465 11.42 -15.14 -50.50
N ASN A 466 10.63 -15.96 -51.19
CA ASN A 466 10.14 -17.27 -50.72
C ASN A 466 9.48 -17.23 -49.33
N GLY A 467 8.80 -16.12 -49.02
CA GLY A 467 8.13 -15.92 -47.73
C GLY A 467 9.07 -15.52 -46.59
N VAL A 468 10.34 -15.22 -46.89
CA VAL A 468 11.35 -14.85 -45.89
C VAL A 468 11.92 -13.46 -46.22
N PRO A 469 12.15 -12.58 -45.23
CA PRO A 469 12.85 -11.31 -45.45
C PRO A 469 14.28 -11.55 -45.93
N LEU A 470 14.72 -10.85 -46.98
CA LEU A 470 16.03 -11.07 -47.60
C LEU A 470 17.11 -10.08 -47.14
N THR A 471 16.71 -8.96 -46.52
CA THR A 471 17.61 -7.87 -46.11
C THR A 471 17.94 -7.90 -44.62
N ARG A 472 17.22 -8.72 -43.82
CA ARG A 472 17.25 -8.68 -42.37
C ARG A 472 16.78 -9.98 -41.72
N LEU A 473 17.27 -10.30 -40.51
CA LEU A 473 16.73 -11.40 -39.72
C LEU A 473 15.26 -11.16 -39.35
N PRO A 474 14.40 -12.20 -39.35
CA PRO A 474 13.03 -12.04 -38.89
C PRO A 474 12.98 -11.52 -37.45
N ARG A 475 11.98 -10.69 -37.12
CA ARG A 475 11.89 -9.99 -35.81
C ARG A 475 12.03 -10.92 -34.60
N GLN A 476 11.51 -12.14 -34.68
CA GLN A 476 11.59 -13.14 -33.61
C GLN A 476 13.03 -13.54 -33.24
N TYR A 477 13.98 -13.44 -34.19
CA TYR A 477 15.41 -13.70 -33.94
C TYR A 477 16.01 -12.51 -33.19
N GLU A 478 15.76 -11.30 -33.69
CA GLU A 478 16.35 -10.08 -33.15
C GLU A 478 15.78 -9.72 -31.78
N SER A 479 14.51 -9.99 -31.52
CA SER A 479 13.89 -9.79 -30.20
C SER A 479 14.25 -10.88 -29.18
N HIS A 480 14.97 -11.92 -29.60
CA HIS A 480 15.37 -13.00 -28.71
C HIS A 480 16.43 -12.52 -27.72
N ALA A 481 16.33 -12.91 -26.44
CA ALA A 481 17.26 -12.48 -25.39
C ALA A 481 18.72 -12.81 -25.72
N THR A 482 18.98 -13.99 -26.29
CA THR A 482 20.31 -14.41 -26.73
C THR A 482 20.89 -13.52 -27.84
N TYR A 483 20.06 -13.08 -28.79
CA TYR A 483 20.50 -12.16 -29.85
C TYR A 483 20.86 -10.80 -29.27
N GLN A 484 19.94 -10.21 -28.48
CA GLN A 484 20.13 -8.92 -27.82
C GLN A 484 21.36 -8.91 -26.92
N ARG A 485 21.63 -10.03 -26.24
CA ARG A 485 22.80 -10.17 -25.37
C ARG A 485 24.13 -10.12 -26.12
N ILE A 486 24.22 -10.70 -27.32
CA ILE A 486 25.49 -10.83 -28.06
C ILE A 486 25.68 -9.72 -29.09
N PHE A 487 24.61 -9.30 -29.76
CA PHE A 487 24.64 -8.31 -30.84
C PHE A 487 24.03 -6.96 -30.45
N GLY A 488 23.39 -6.86 -29.29
CA GLY A 488 22.64 -5.67 -28.90
C GLY A 488 21.50 -5.38 -29.88
N GLY A 489 21.26 -4.09 -30.13
CA GLY A 489 20.32 -3.60 -31.13
C GLY A 489 20.87 -3.58 -32.57
N ARG A 490 21.99 -4.27 -32.86
CA ARG A 490 22.60 -4.27 -34.18
C ARG A 490 21.73 -5.05 -35.17
N ILE A 491 21.37 -4.40 -36.29
CA ILE A 491 20.67 -5.05 -37.41
C ILE A 491 21.71 -5.67 -38.32
N LEU A 492 21.64 -6.99 -38.50
CA LEU A 492 22.56 -7.74 -39.35
C LEU A 492 21.93 -8.00 -40.73
N GLU A 493 22.67 -7.67 -41.79
CA GLU A 493 22.33 -8.11 -43.13
C GLU A 493 22.60 -9.61 -43.25
N VAL A 494 21.59 -10.36 -43.66
CA VAL A 494 21.66 -11.82 -43.76
C VAL A 494 21.35 -12.31 -45.16
N VAL A 495 21.83 -13.52 -45.43
CA VAL A 495 21.53 -14.31 -46.62
C VAL A 495 21.15 -15.73 -46.18
N PRO A 496 20.52 -16.54 -47.05
CA PRO A 496 20.28 -17.95 -46.75
C PRO A 496 21.59 -18.68 -46.40
N SER A 497 21.59 -19.45 -45.31
CA SER A 497 22.77 -20.20 -44.87
C SER A 497 23.10 -21.37 -45.80
N GLN A 498 24.39 -21.65 -45.97
CA GLN A 498 24.89 -22.84 -46.67
C GLN A 498 25.20 -24.02 -45.72
N ILE A 499 25.18 -23.78 -44.40
CA ILE A 499 25.39 -24.82 -43.38
C ILE A 499 24.09 -25.60 -43.15
N VAL A 500 24.16 -26.93 -43.21
CA VAL A 500 23.04 -27.83 -42.95
C VAL A 500 22.55 -27.65 -41.51
N GLY A 501 21.24 -27.44 -41.35
CA GLY A 501 20.62 -27.18 -40.05
C GLY A 501 20.61 -25.70 -39.62
N MET A 502 21.14 -24.80 -40.45
CA MET A 502 21.08 -23.35 -40.22
C MET A 502 20.19 -22.67 -41.27
N THR A 503 19.47 -21.61 -40.88
CA THR A 503 18.52 -20.91 -41.77
C THR A 503 19.15 -19.69 -42.42
N PHE A 504 19.82 -18.85 -41.62
CA PHE A 504 20.43 -17.60 -42.07
C PHE A 504 21.93 -17.58 -41.79
N ALA A 505 22.68 -16.87 -42.62
CA ALA A 505 24.08 -16.55 -42.41
C ALA A 505 24.27 -15.03 -42.52
N SER A 506 25.19 -14.47 -41.74
CA SER A 506 25.59 -13.08 -41.89
C SER A 506 26.20 -12.87 -43.28
N ARG A 507 25.76 -11.82 -43.98
CA ARG A 507 26.24 -11.48 -45.32
C ARG A 507 27.73 -11.11 -45.32
N ARG A 508 28.20 -10.52 -44.22
CA ARG A 508 29.60 -10.16 -43.97
C ARG A 508 30.08 -10.82 -42.69
N GLU A 509 31.40 -10.91 -42.53
CA GLU A 509 32.02 -11.38 -41.30
C GLU A 509 31.83 -10.36 -40.17
N ILE A 510 31.59 -10.87 -38.96
CA ILE A 510 31.41 -10.10 -37.73
C ILE A 510 32.59 -10.42 -36.82
N PHE A 511 33.47 -9.45 -36.56
CA PHE A 511 34.73 -9.67 -35.82
C PHE A 511 35.60 -10.81 -36.39
N GLY A 512 35.55 -11.01 -37.72
CA GLY A 512 36.25 -12.09 -38.42
C GLY A 512 35.58 -13.46 -38.32
N TYR A 513 34.33 -13.54 -37.86
CA TYR A 513 33.52 -14.76 -37.84
C TYR A 513 32.39 -14.68 -38.86
N GLN A 514 32.14 -15.76 -39.57
CA GLN A 514 30.88 -15.95 -40.26
C GLN A 514 29.85 -16.49 -39.27
N VAL A 515 28.73 -15.78 -39.09
CA VAL A 515 27.73 -16.12 -38.06
C VAL A 515 26.49 -16.73 -38.69
N HIS A 516 26.05 -17.86 -38.17
CA HIS A 516 24.89 -18.60 -38.63
C HIS A 516 23.81 -18.64 -37.57
N PHE A 517 22.56 -18.54 -38.00
CA PHE A 517 21.38 -18.45 -37.14
C PHE A 517 20.37 -19.53 -37.50
N HIS A 518 19.82 -20.17 -36.48
CA HIS A 518 18.69 -21.07 -36.60
C HIS A 518 17.75 -20.90 -35.40
N TYR A 519 16.46 -20.98 -35.67
CA TYR A 519 15.43 -20.93 -34.64
C TYR A 519 14.80 -22.31 -34.52
N HIS A 520 14.95 -22.94 -33.35
CA HIS A 520 14.45 -24.27 -33.08
C HIS A 520 13.50 -24.26 -31.88
N GLY A 521 12.20 -24.43 -32.13
CA GLY A 521 11.18 -24.31 -31.08
C GLY A 521 11.09 -22.87 -30.58
N SER A 522 11.50 -22.62 -29.34
CA SER A 522 11.59 -21.28 -28.74
C SER A 522 13.04 -20.76 -28.62
N GLU A 523 14.04 -21.56 -28.99
CA GLU A 523 15.45 -21.25 -28.76
C GLU A 523 16.15 -20.75 -30.02
N LEU A 524 17.02 -19.76 -29.84
CA LEU A 524 17.89 -19.24 -30.89
C LEU A 524 19.28 -19.87 -30.80
N ILE A 525 19.65 -20.62 -31.84
CA ILE A 525 20.98 -21.21 -32.00
C ILE A 525 21.85 -20.25 -32.81
N ILE A 526 23.01 -19.89 -32.24
CA ILE A 526 24.03 -19.05 -32.88
C ILE A 526 25.31 -19.86 -32.99
N ARG A 527 25.81 -20.01 -34.22
CA ARG A 527 27.11 -20.63 -34.51
C ARG A 527 28.04 -19.63 -35.18
N ALA A 528 29.27 -19.57 -34.71
CA ALA A 528 30.32 -18.72 -35.25
C ALA A 528 31.44 -19.58 -35.82
N CYS A 529 31.73 -19.39 -37.10
CA CYS A 529 32.75 -20.15 -37.83
C CYS A 529 33.91 -19.22 -38.21
N LYS A 530 35.14 -19.66 -37.93
CA LYS A 530 36.37 -18.93 -38.31
C LYS A 530 37.54 -19.90 -38.48
N ASP A 531 38.25 -19.80 -39.60
CA ASP A 531 39.48 -20.56 -39.88
C ASP A 531 39.38 -22.09 -39.62
N GLY A 532 38.20 -22.67 -39.87
CA GLY A 532 37.92 -24.11 -39.63
C GLY A 532 37.58 -24.49 -38.19
N SER A 533 37.49 -23.52 -37.27
CA SER A 533 36.99 -23.70 -35.91
C SER A 533 35.52 -23.29 -35.81
N ASP A 534 34.71 -24.16 -35.22
CA ASP A 534 33.27 -23.97 -35.05
C ASP A 534 32.94 -23.77 -33.56
N PHE A 535 32.37 -22.62 -33.24
CA PHE A 535 31.93 -22.27 -31.90
C PHE A 535 30.42 -22.19 -31.84
N GLU A 536 29.82 -22.79 -30.81
CA GLU A 536 28.39 -22.70 -30.55
C GLU A 536 28.12 -22.00 -29.22
N LEU A 537 27.19 -21.05 -29.24
CA LEU A 537 26.83 -20.31 -28.03
C LEU A 537 25.87 -21.14 -27.17
N LEU A 538 26.25 -21.39 -25.92
CA LEU A 538 25.42 -22.14 -24.98
C LEU A 538 24.30 -21.26 -24.38
N PRO A 539 23.09 -21.81 -24.17
CA PRO A 539 22.02 -21.09 -23.49
C PRO A 539 22.33 -20.94 -22.00
N LEU A 540 21.97 -19.78 -21.42
CA LEU A 540 22.27 -19.44 -20.03
C LEU A 540 21.67 -20.45 -19.03
N GLN A 541 20.48 -20.97 -19.34
CA GLN A 541 19.76 -21.93 -18.51
C GLN A 541 20.54 -23.23 -18.31
N ALA A 542 21.44 -23.59 -19.24
CA ALA A 542 22.23 -24.81 -19.15
C ALA A 542 23.29 -24.78 -18.03
N LEU A 543 23.60 -23.61 -17.47
CA LEU A 543 24.63 -23.44 -16.44
C LEU A 543 24.07 -23.03 -15.07
N HIS A 544 22.74 -22.86 -14.94
CA HIS A 544 22.12 -22.42 -13.69
C HIS A 544 22.27 -23.50 -12.60
N GLY A 545 22.80 -23.10 -11.45
CA GLY A 545 23.01 -23.99 -10.29
C GLY A 545 24.40 -24.66 -10.27
N ASP A 546 25.10 -24.72 -11.40
CA ASP A 546 26.44 -25.32 -11.49
C ASP A 546 27.57 -24.31 -11.21
N VAL A 547 27.33 -23.03 -11.52
CA VAL A 547 28.27 -21.92 -11.29
C VAL A 547 27.57 -20.71 -10.66
N PRO A 548 28.28 -19.82 -9.95
CA PRO A 548 27.69 -18.61 -9.41
C PRO A 548 27.10 -17.70 -10.51
N GLN A 549 26.09 -16.91 -10.16
CA GLN A 549 25.26 -16.16 -11.11
C GLN A 549 26.08 -15.21 -12.00
N ALA A 550 27.15 -14.59 -11.47
CA ALA A 550 27.99 -13.68 -12.25
C ALA A 550 28.70 -14.39 -13.42
N PHE A 551 29.07 -15.66 -13.27
CA PHE A 551 29.67 -16.45 -14.36
C PHE A 551 28.68 -16.77 -15.48
N ILE A 552 27.38 -16.65 -15.21
CA ILE A 552 26.30 -16.79 -16.18
C ILE A 552 25.99 -15.42 -16.81
N GLU A 553 25.83 -14.38 -15.99
CA GLU A 553 25.34 -13.08 -16.45
C GLU A 553 26.41 -12.19 -17.09
N ASP A 554 27.68 -12.33 -16.71
CA ASP A 554 28.75 -11.44 -17.16
C ASP A 554 29.61 -12.02 -18.30
N TYR A 555 29.30 -13.25 -18.75
CA TYR A 555 30.06 -13.96 -19.78
C TYR A 555 29.20 -14.50 -20.91
N ALA A 556 29.77 -14.57 -22.11
CA ALA A 556 29.27 -15.35 -23.24
C ALA A 556 29.98 -16.71 -23.26
N HIS A 557 29.20 -17.79 -23.32
CA HIS A 557 29.68 -19.17 -23.15
C HIS A 557 29.81 -19.85 -24.51
N TRP A 558 31.03 -19.87 -25.04
CA TRP A 558 31.30 -20.50 -26.32
C TRP A 558 31.79 -21.92 -26.13
N PHE A 559 31.03 -22.89 -26.64
CA PHE A 559 31.45 -24.27 -26.75
C PHE A 559 32.26 -24.44 -28.04
N ASP A 560 33.52 -24.85 -27.89
CA ASP A 560 34.41 -25.18 -29.00
C ASP A 560 34.27 -26.67 -29.35
N HIS A 561 33.69 -26.94 -30.52
CA HIS A 561 33.48 -28.32 -31.00
C HIS A 561 34.79 -29.08 -31.23
N SER A 562 35.91 -28.38 -31.47
CA SER A 562 37.21 -29.01 -31.73
C SER A 562 37.90 -29.49 -30.47
N SER A 563 37.84 -28.70 -29.38
CA SER A 563 38.49 -29.02 -28.10
C SER A 563 37.56 -29.68 -27.09
N GLY A 564 36.24 -29.58 -27.26
CA GLY A 564 35.25 -30.03 -26.29
C GLY A 564 35.25 -29.21 -25.00
N SER A 565 35.76 -27.97 -25.05
CA SER A 565 35.84 -27.06 -23.91
C SER A 565 34.87 -25.90 -24.03
N ILE A 566 34.43 -25.38 -22.89
CA ILE A 566 33.62 -24.16 -22.80
C ILE A 566 34.55 -23.02 -22.40
N GLU A 567 34.58 -21.96 -23.22
CA GLU A 567 35.26 -20.71 -22.92
C GLU A 567 34.25 -19.65 -22.51
N LEU A 568 34.42 -19.10 -21.29
CA LEU A 568 33.65 -17.97 -20.79
C LEU A 568 34.36 -16.67 -21.20
N ARG A 569 33.83 -16.00 -22.22
CA ARG A 569 34.34 -14.71 -22.72
C ARG A 569 33.58 -13.56 -22.06
N PRO A 570 34.24 -12.53 -21.50
CA PRO A 570 33.55 -11.41 -20.88
C PRO A 570 32.54 -10.78 -21.86
N ILE A 571 31.34 -10.44 -21.37
CA ILE A 571 30.24 -9.98 -22.24
C ILE A 571 30.55 -8.66 -22.96
N GLY A 572 31.45 -7.83 -22.41
CA GLY A 572 31.94 -6.62 -23.08
C GLY A 572 32.86 -6.89 -24.27
N THR A 573 33.44 -8.09 -24.38
CA THR A 573 34.27 -8.55 -25.50
C THR A 573 33.92 -9.99 -25.91
N PRO A 574 32.67 -10.25 -26.32
CA PRO A 574 32.13 -11.62 -26.40
C PRO A 574 32.76 -12.45 -27.53
N TRP A 575 33.51 -11.82 -28.44
CA TRP A 575 34.18 -12.45 -29.58
C TRP A 575 35.68 -12.68 -29.35
N SER A 576 36.25 -12.13 -28.27
CA SER A 576 37.69 -12.14 -28.01
C SER A 576 38.11 -13.39 -27.25
N THR A 577 38.92 -14.22 -27.89
CA THR A 577 39.59 -15.37 -27.26
C THR A 577 40.81 -14.88 -26.48
N SER A 578 41.00 -15.37 -25.25
CA SER A 578 42.14 -15.01 -24.39
C SER A 578 42.58 -16.19 -23.53
N PRO A 579 43.90 -16.38 -23.27
CA PRO A 579 44.37 -17.36 -22.28
C PRO A 579 43.94 -17.03 -20.85
N ASP A 580 43.57 -15.78 -20.57
CA ASP A 580 43.08 -15.32 -19.26
C ASP A 580 41.56 -15.49 -19.09
N ASN A 581 40.85 -16.02 -20.09
CA ASN A 581 39.43 -16.35 -19.96
C ASN A 581 39.24 -17.60 -19.09
N TRP A 582 38.09 -17.68 -18.39
CA TRP A 582 37.72 -18.90 -17.69
C TRP A 582 37.43 -20.00 -18.70
N ARG A 583 38.03 -21.18 -18.51
CA ARG A 583 37.83 -22.34 -19.39
C ARG A 583 37.58 -23.59 -18.58
N THR A 584 36.80 -24.51 -19.13
CA THR A 584 36.66 -25.83 -18.56
C THR A 584 37.87 -26.69 -18.94
N GLU A 585 38.66 -27.08 -17.95
CA GLU A 585 39.72 -28.09 -18.11
C GLU A 585 39.12 -29.49 -17.95
N THR A 586 39.49 -30.41 -18.85
CA THR A 586 39.19 -31.84 -18.71
C THR A 586 40.48 -32.64 -18.68
N LYS A 587 40.58 -33.54 -17.70
CA LYS A 587 41.42 -34.75 -17.84
C LYS A 587 40.44 -35.87 -18.14
N ARG A 588 40.78 -36.78 -19.05
CA ARG A 588 39.87 -37.79 -19.66
C ARG A 588 39.17 -38.80 -18.71
N SER A 589 39.08 -38.52 -17.41
CA SER A 589 38.32 -39.26 -16.40
C SER A 589 37.89 -38.42 -15.18
N ASP A 590 38.15 -37.10 -15.17
CA ASP A 590 37.88 -36.22 -14.03
C ASP A 590 36.68 -35.29 -14.30
N PRO A 591 35.99 -34.81 -13.25
CA PRO A 591 34.94 -33.78 -13.39
C PRO A 591 35.49 -32.51 -14.04
N PHE A 592 34.62 -31.80 -14.78
CA PHE A 592 34.96 -30.52 -15.39
C PHE A 592 35.33 -29.50 -14.30
N VAL A 593 36.50 -28.86 -14.44
CA VAL A 593 36.94 -27.80 -13.53
C VAL A 593 37.02 -26.49 -14.29
N LEU A 594 36.33 -25.46 -13.79
CA LEU A 594 36.43 -24.12 -14.34
C LEU A 594 37.69 -23.44 -13.79
N SER A 595 38.64 -23.14 -14.66
CA SER A 595 39.94 -22.56 -14.31
C SER A 595 40.23 -21.28 -15.07
N GLN A 596 41.04 -20.43 -14.43
CA GLN A 596 41.61 -19.21 -15.02
C GLN A 596 43.08 -19.13 -14.60
N GLY A 597 43.98 -19.61 -15.46
CA GLY A 597 45.42 -19.68 -15.18
C GLY A 597 45.77 -20.47 -13.91
N ASN A 598 45.97 -19.75 -12.79
CA ASN A 598 46.35 -20.32 -11.49
C ASN A 598 45.18 -20.39 -10.48
N ARG A 599 43.96 -20.06 -10.92
CA ARG A 599 42.74 -20.02 -10.11
C ARG A 599 41.78 -21.11 -10.56
N LYS A 600 41.11 -21.74 -9.59
CA LYS A 600 40.07 -22.75 -9.82
C LYS A 600 38.83 -22.38 -9.04
N LEU A 601 37.67 -22.38 -9.69
CA LEU A 601 36.40 -22.18 -9.01
C LEU A 601 36.07 -23.44 -8.20
N MET A 602 35.71 -23.27 -6.93
CA MET A 602 35.29 -24.38 -6.08
C MET A 602 33.81 -24.72 -6.31
N GLU A 603 33.48 -26.00 -6.19
CA GLU A 603 32.11 -26.50 -6.31
C GLU A 603 31.22 -25.94 -5.17
N MET A 604 30.07 -25.38 -5.55
CA MET A 604 29.15 -24.70 -4.62
C MET A 604 28.60 -25.62 -3.51
N GLN A 605 28.49 -26.93 -3.78
CA GLN A 605 27.99 -27.93 -2.83
C GLN A 605 29.09 -28.52 -1.93
N SER A 606 30.34 -28.10 -2.09
CA SER A 606 31.43 -28.61 -1.26
C SER A 606 31.28 -28.17 0.21
N PRO A 607 31.69 -29.00 1.20
CA PRO A 607 31.52 -28.69 2.61
C PRO A 607 32.18 -27.36 3.05
N ILE A 608 33.30 -27.00 2.43
CA ILE A 608 34.02 -25.76 2.71
C ILE A 608 33.21 -24.55 2.23
N VAL A 609 32.65 -24.61 1.02
CA VAL A 609 31.85 -23.53 0.45
C VAL A 609 30.55 -23.35 1.24
N GLN A 610 29.89 -24.45 1.62
CA GLN A 610 28.70 -24.42 2.48
C GLN A 610 28.97 -23.77 3.85
N ALA A 611 30.13 -24.04 4.47
CA ALA A 611 30.50 -23.38 5.72
C ALA A 611 30.74 -21.87 5.55
N ILE A 612 31.34 -21.45 4.43
CA ILE A 612 31.54 -20.03 4.09
C ILE A 612 30.19 -19.35 3.84
N HIS A 613 29.29 -20.00 3.09
CA HIS A 613 27.94 -19.52 2.84
C HIS A 613 27.17 -19.29 4.14
N GLN A 614 27.21 -20.22 5.10
CA GLN A 614 26.53 -20.05 6.39
C GLN A 614 26.96 -18.78 7.15
N VAL A 615 28.23 -18.39 7.04
CA VAL A 615 28.76 -17.18 7.69
C VAL A 615 28.35 -15.91 6.92
N LEU A 616 28.38 -15.95 5.60
CA LEU A 616 28.19 -14.78 4.73
C LEU A 616 26.76 -14.57 4.22
N ASN A 617 25.86 -15.54 4.44
CA ASN A 617 24.43 -15.45 4.07
C ASN A 617 23.69 -14.33 4.84
N THR A 618 24.29 -13.77 5.89
CA THR A 618 23.77 -12.56 6.55
C THR A 618 24.03 -11.29 5.75
N LEU A 619 24.91 -11.30 4.75
CA LEU A 619 25.18 -10.18 3.85
C LEU A 619 24.65 -10.43 2.44
N GLU A 620 24.89 -11.62 1.87
CA GLU A 620 24.63 -11.89 0.46
C GLU A 620 24.20 -13.34 0.22
N ALA A 621 23.36 -13.57 -0.79
CA ALA A 621 22.91 -14.91 -1.15
C ALA A 621 24.02 -15.78 -1.76
N GLU A 622 23.94 -17.09 -1.56
CA GLU A 622 24.94 -18.09 -1.99
C GLU A 622 25.31 -18.01 -3.47
N GLN A 623 24.33 -17.74 -4.33
CA GLN A 623 24.51 -17.61 -5.79
C GLN A 623 25.38 -16.41 -6.22
N HIS A 624 25.65 -15.47 -5.31
CA HIS A 624 26.47 -14.28 -5.53
C HIS A 624 27.78 -14.30 -4.74
N ILE A 625 28.13 -15.43 -4.11
CA ILE A 625 29.40 -15.63 -3.41
C ILE A 625 30.28 -16.54 -4.26
N HIS A 626 31.48 -16.07 -4.62
CA HIS A 626 32.43 -16.86 -5.40
C HIS A 626 33.54 -17.36 -4.48
N VAL A 627 33.81 -18.66 -4.52
CA VAL A 627 34.92 -19.26 -3.75
C VAL A 627 35.94 -19.83 -4.72
N VAL A 628 37.15 -19.27 -4.68
CA VAL A 628 38.23 -19.58 -5.62
C VAL A 628 39.42 -20.15 -4.87
N LEU A 629 39.93 -21.28 -5.34
CA LEU A 629 41.16 -21.89 -4.86
C LEU A 629 42.34 -21.46 -5.74
N THR A 630 43.39 -20.93 -5.11
CA THR A 630 44.63 -20.54 -5.78
C THR A 630 45.69 -21.65 -5.70
N ARG A 631 46.71 -21.63 -6.57
CA ARG A 631 47.83 -22.59 -6.54
C ARG A 631 48.60 -22.63 -5.21
N THR A 632 48.58 -21.56 -4.41
CA THR A 632 49.22 -21.50 -3.09
C THR A 632 48.37 -22.11 -1.98
N SER A 633 47.31 -22.88 -2.32
CA SER A 633 46.34 -23.44 -1.36
C SER A 633 45.63 -22.39 -0.50
N LYS A 634 45.55 -21.15 -1.00
CA LYS A 634 44.81 -20.04 -0.40
C LYS A 634 43.42 -19.97 -1.01
N ILE A 635 42.40 -19.82 -0.16
CA ILE A 635 41.00 -19.67 -0.57
C ILE A 635 40.68 -18.17 -0.61
N GLU A 636 40.19 -17.71 -1.76
CA GLU A 636 39.67 -16.36 -1.96
C GLU A 636 38.14 -16.43 -2.05
N VAL A 637 37.45 -15.64 -1.25
CA VAL A 637 35.99 -15.53 -1.25
C VAL A 637 35.63 -14.14 -1.74
N HIS A 638 34.83 -14.05 -2.79
CA HIS A 638 34.44 -12.79 -3.40
C HIS A 638 32.93 -12.59 -3.28
N ILE A 639 32.52 -11.38 -2.91
CA ILE A 639 31.14 -10.90 -2.92
C ILE A 639 31.08 -9.74 -3.91
N PRO A 640 30.97 -10.02 -5.23
CA PRO A 640 31.22 -9.02 -6.28
C PRO A 640 30.27 -7.83 -6.22
N ARG A 641 28.98 -8.07 -5.91
CA ARG A 641 27.96 -7.01 -5.83
C ARG A 641 28.31 -5.95 -4.80
N MET A 642 28.96 -6.31 -3.70
CA MET A 642 29.39 -5.39 -2.65
C MET A 642 30.87 -5.00 -2.73
N ASN A 643 31.62 -5.53 -3.70
CA ASN A 643 33.07 -5.37 -3.79
C ASN A 643 33.79 -5.70 -2.46
N LEU A 644 33.36 -6.79 -1.82
CA LEU A 644 33.96 -7.33 -0.59
C LEU A 644 34.66 -8.65 -0.90
N ASP A 645 35.92 -8.74 -0.49
CA ASP A 645 36.73 -9.93 -0.66
C ASP A 645 37.29 -10.39 0.67
N PHE A 646 37.28 -11.71 0.89
CA PHE A 646 37.89 -12.36 2.04
C PHE A 646 38.91 -13.39 1.61
N THR A 647 39.84 -13.67 2.51
CA THR A 647 40.86 -14.70 2.29
C THR A 647 41.01 -15.61 3.49
N ILE A 648 41.24 -16.88 3.21
CA ILE A 648 41.61 -17.88 4.20
C ILE A 648 43.00 -18.40 3.82
N GLU A 649 43.97 -18.12 4.69
CA GLU A 649 45.32 -18.65 4.56
C GLU A 649 45.37 -20.14 4.93
N GLN A 650 46.32 -20.87 4.35
CA GLN A 650 46.47 -22.31 4.59
C GLN A 650 46.70 -22.59 6.09
N GLY A 651 45.85 -23.45 6.67
CA GLY A 651 45.90 -23.81 8.09
C GLY A 651 45.20 -22.82 9.04
N SER A 652 44.65 -21.72 8.54
CA SER A 652 43.83 -20.77 9.30
C SER A 652 42.34 -21.11 9.21
N SER A 653 41.59 -20.80 10.26
CA SER A 653 40.11 -20.85 10.26
C SER A 653 39.48 -19.44 10.25
N PHE A 654 40.26 -18.40 9.98
CA PHE A 654 39.80 -17.01 10.02
C PHE A 654 39.66 -16.45 8.60
N LEU A 655 38.50 -15.87 8.31
CA LEU A 655 38.30 -15.07 7.10
C LEU A 655 38.82 -13.65 7.35
N GLU A 656 39.93 -13.31 6.72
CA GLU A 656 40.47 -11.95 6.71
C GLU A 656 39.83 -11.14 5.57
N SER A 657 39.42 -9.90 5.84
CA SER A 657 38.88 -9.01 4.80
C SER A 657 40.00 -8.28 4.05
N LYS A 658 39.94 -8.20 2.72
CA LYS A 658 40.91 -7.45 1.90
C LYS A 658 40.70 -5.93 1.98
N GLN A 659 39.44 -5.48 2.06
CA GLN A 659 39.07 -4.06 2.08
C GLN A 659 39.40 -3.42 3.45
N PHE A 660 39.09 -4.13 4.54
CA PHE A 660 39.48 -3.78 5.92
C PHE A 660 40.68 -4.63 6.36
N ARG A 661 41.88 -4.24 5.95
CA ARG A 661 43.12 -5.01 6.22
C ARG A 661 43.35 -5.21 7.71
N GLY A 662 43.78 -6.41 8.10
CA GLY A 662 44.00 -6.78 9.51
C GLY A 662 42.73 -7.06 10.32
N MET A 663 41.55 -6.99 9.68
CA MET A 663 40.26 -7.29 10.29
C MET A 663 39.75 -8.65 9.82
N PHE A 664 39.24 -9.43 10.78
CA PHE A 664 38.72 -10.77 10.58
C PHE A 664 37.24 -10.83 10.95
N ILE A 665 36.49 -11.75 10.36
CA ILE A 665 35.10 -11.98 10.79
C ILE A 665 35.08 -12.37 12.27
N ASP A 666 34.32 -11.59 13.06
CA ASP A 666 34.18 -11.80 14.50
C ASP A 666 33.29 -13.01 14.76
N ARG A 667 33.65 -13.85 15.73
CA ARG A 667 32.76 -14.93 16.18
C ARG A 667 31.58 -14.38 16.97
N ILE A 668 31.76 -13.21 17.59
CA ILE A 668 30.71 -12.50 18.33
C ILE A 668 30.08 -11.48 17.39
N GLN A 669 28.88 -11.77 16.90
CA GLN A 669 28.14 -10.88 15.99
C GLN A 669 27.27 -9.84 16.72
N THR A 670 27.30 -9.82 18.06
CA THR A 670 26.63 -8.80 18.90
C THR A 670 27.61 -7.70 19.33
N PHE A 671 27.14 -6.46 19.37
CA PHE A 671 27.94 -5.30 19.76
C PHE A 671 27.22 -4.31 20.69
N GLY A 672 26.09 -4.72 21.29
CA GLY A 672 25.39 -3.95 22.32
C GLY A 672 24.50 -2.81 21.80
N SER A 673 24.23 -2.76 20.50
CA SER A 673 23.25 -1.85 19.88
C SER A 673 22.63 -2.49 18.63
N LEU A 674 21.57 -1.88 18.09
CA LEU A 674 20.81 -2.39 16.94
C LEU A 674 20.29 -3.83 17.17
N THR A 675 19.81 -4.07 18.40
CA THR A 675 19.29 -5.37 18.81
C THR A 675 18.13 -5.77 17.91
N GLY A 676 18.18 -6.98 17.34
CA GLY A 676 17.19 -7.45 16.35
C GLY A 676 17.59 -7.25 14.88
N LEU A 677 18.64 -6.50 14.56
CA LEU A 677 19.19 -6.44 13.20
C LEU A 677 19.89 -7.75 12.84
N VAL A 678 19.45 -8.42 11.78
CA VAL A 678 19.99 -9.71 11.33
C VAL A 678 21.00 -9.54 10.20
N THR A 679 20.66 -8.74 9.20
CA THR A 679 21.50 -8.52 8.01
C THR A 679 22.69 -7.62 8.35
N LYS A 680 23.76 -8.20 8.89
CA LYS A 680 24.99 -7.51 9.27
C LYS A 680 26.17 -8.49 9.39
N LEU A 681 27.39 -7.96 9.32
CA LEU A 681 28.61 -8.70 9.59
C LEU A 681 29.58 -7.87 10.45
N VAL A 682 29.94 -8.39 11.62
CA VAL A 682 30.91 -7.77 12.51
C VAL A 682 32.30 -8.30 12.21
N LEU A 683 33.24 -7.37 12.02
CA LEU A 683 34.66 -7.61 11.89
C LEU A 683 35.39 -7.16 13.17
N ARG A 684 36.48 -7.85 13.51
CA ARG A 684 37.37 -7.50 14.63
C ARG A 684 38.82 -7.51 14.20
N GLU A 685 39.63 -6.70 14.87
CA GLU A 685 41.09 -6.75 14.71
C GLU A 685 41.67 -8.03 15.35
N ALA A 686 42.79 -8.54 14.82
CA ALA A 686 43.45 -9.72 15.39
C ALA A 686 44.06 -9.48 16.78
N LEU A 687 44.76 -8.36 16.96
CA LEU A 687 45.58 -8.06 18.14
C LEU A 687 45.02 -6.89 18.98
N GLY A 688 44.03 -6.16 18.48
CA GLY A 688 43.41 -5.01 19.15
C GLY A 688 41.96 -5.23 19.54
N SER A 689 41.32 -4.18 20.08
CA SER A 689 39.90 -4.18 20.49
C SER A 689 38.98 -3.51 19.47
N SER A 690 39.51 -3.08 18.31
CA SER A 690 38.72 -2.41 17.28
C SER A 690 37.73 -3.36 16.62
N ARG A 691 36.49 -2.92 16.49
CA ARG A 691 35.40 -3.67 15.84
C ARG A 691 34.63 -2.76 14.88
N ILE A 692 34.21 -3.33 13.76
CA ILE A 692 33.43 -2.65 12.71
C ILE A 692 32.24 -3.53 12.38
N VAL A 693 31.06 -2.97 12.23
CA VAL A 693 29.89 -3.69 11.68
C VAL A 693 29.61 -3.21 10.26
N LEU A 694 29.55 -4.15 9.33
CA LEU A 694 29.14 -3.93 7.95
C LEU A 694 27.65 -4.22 7.82
N VAL A 695 26.90 -3.25 7.31
CA VAL A 695 25.46 -3.37 7.08
C VAL A 695 25.18 -3.02 5.62
N PRO A 696 24.60 -3.93 4.81
CA PRO A 696 24.34 -3.63 3.41
C PRO A 696 23.25 -2.55 3.29
N ASP A 697 23.33 -1.77 2.22
CA ASP A 697 22.33 -0.77 1.87
C ASP A 697 21.19 -1.44 1.09
N GLY A 698 19.94 -1.17 1.46
CA GLY A 698 18.79 -1.82 0.88
C GLY A 698 17.49 -1.49 1.59
N GLU A 699 16.42 -2.19 1.23
CA GLU A 699 15.12 -2.01 1.85
C GLU A 699 15.05 -2.68 3.22
N ILE A 700 14.85 -1.86 4.26
CA ILE A 700 14.70 -2.34 5.63
C ILE A 700 13.29 -2.91 5.85
N LEU A 701 13.23 -4.22 6.08
CA LEU A 701 12.04 -5.00 6.39
C LEU A 701 12.03 -5.32 7.89
N SER A 702 10.90 -5.05 8.55
CA SER A 702 10.73 -5.31 9.98
C SER A 702 9.54 -6.22 10.22
N ALA A 703 9.73 -7.23 11.08
CA ALA A 703 8.69 -8.14 11.50
C ALA A 703 8.74 -8.33 13.01
N LYS A 704 7.57 -8.37 13.65
CA LYS A 704 7.48 -8.69 15.08
C LYS A 704 7.83 -10.17 15.28
N GLN A 705 8.80 -10.46 16.13
CA GLN A 705 9.15 -11.81 16.55
C GLN A 705 9.19 -11.85 18.08
N ASP A 706 8.29 -12.64 18.68
CA ASP A 706 8.10 -12.72 20.13
C ASP A 706 7.88 -11.32 20.75
N ASP A 707 8.75 -10.92 21.68
CA ASP A 707 8.70 -9.64 22.41
C ASP A 707 9.53 -8.52 21.76
N HIS A 708 10.20 -8.75 20.62
CA HIS A 708 11.03 -7.75 19.92
C HIS A 708 10.80 -7.76 18.40
N VAL A 709 11.54 -6.95 17.66
CA VAL A 709 11.42 -6.77 16.21
C VAL A 709 12.67 -7.36 15.57
N ARG A 710 12.48 -8.24 14.59
CA ARG A 710 13.54 -8.76 13.74
C ARG A 710 13.62 -7.90 12.48
N VAL A 711 14.81 -7.40 12.17
CA VAL A 711 15.06 -6.50 11.05
C VAL A 711 15.97 -7.16 10.02
N HIS A 712 15.49 -7.23 8.79
CA HIS A 712 16.20 -7.73 7.62
C HIS A 712 16.37 -6.62 6.58
N ILE A 713 17.44 -6.67 5.80
CA ILE A 713 17.67 -5.73 4.70
C ILE A 713 17.63 -6.52 3.40
N ASP A 714 16.70 -6.16 2.53
CA ASP A 714 16.60 -6.71 1.18
C ASP A 714 17.43 -5.86 0.21
N THR A 715 18.42 -6.48 -0.41
CA THR A 715 19.34 -5.85 -1.37
C THR A 715 18.89 -6.02 -2.83
N GLY A 716 17.75 -6.68 -3.05
CA GLY A 716 17.13 -6.87 -4.37
C GLY A 716 18.04 -7.55 -5.39
N SER A 717 17.81 -7.29 -6.68
CA SER A 717 18.59 -7.83 -7.81
C SER A 717 19.58 -6.81 -8.40
N ALA A 718 19.95 -5.76 -7.65
CA ALA A 718 20.88 -4.74 -8.13
C ALA A 718 22.28 -5.33 -8.39
N ARG A 719 22.91 -4.97 -9.52
CA ARG A 719 24.27 -5.44 -9.87
C ARG A 719 25.34 -4.97 -8.89
N HIS A 720 25.14 -3.81 -8.27
CA HIS A 720 26.02 -3.27 -7.24
C HIS A 720 25.19 -2.89 -6.02
N ILE A 721 25.66 -3.29 -4.84
CA ILE A 721 25.06 -3.00 -3.53
C ILE A 721 26.10 -2.25 -2.70
N SER A 722 25.76 -1.04 -2.30
CA SER A 722 26.56 -0.30 -1.32
C SER A 722 26.40 -0.90 0.07
N TYR A 723 27.35 -0.65 0.97
CA TYR A 723 27.23 -1.03 2.37
C TYR A 723 27.75 0.09 3.27
N HIS A 724 27.29 0.07 4.52
CA HIS A 724 27.62 1.04 5.55
C HIS A 724 28.55 0.40 6.59
N PRO A 725 29.83 0.81 6.65
CA PRO A 725 30.71 0.43 7.74
C PRO A 725 30.46 1.33 8.95
N PHE A 726 29.99 0.76 10.06
CA PHE A 726 29.89 1.46 11.34
C PHE A 726 31.00 1.02 12.29
N HIS A 727 31.87 1.95 12.68
CA HIS A 727 32.91 1.69 13.67
C HIS A 727 32.32 1.71 15.08
N ILE A 728 32.72 0.74 15.90
CA ILE A 728 32.24 0.61 17.28
C ILE A 728 33.21 1.31 18.22
N ASP A 729 32.77 2.42 18.81
CA ASP A 729 33.52 3.15 19.83
C ASP A 729 32.94 2.84 21.21
N SER A 730 33.52 1.84 21.87
CA SER A 730 33.08 1.40 23.20
C SER A 730 33.48 2.35 24.32
N LEU A 731 34.41 3.29 24.08
CA LEU A 731 34.85 4.27 25.07
C LEU A 731 33.83 5.40 25.20
N LEU A 732 33.38 5.93 24.07
CA LEU A 732 32.36 6.99 24.01
C LEU A 732 30.93 6.46 23.90
N GLY A 733 30.76 5.14 23.73
CA GLY A 733 29.46 4.49 23.63
C GLY A 733 28.69 4.91 22.40
N ARG A 734 29.31 4.84 21.22
CA ARG A 734 28.72 5.31 19.95
C ARG A 734 29.07 4.42 18.76
N LEU A 735 28.21 4.47 17.74
CA LEU A 735 28.48 3.91 16.42
C LEU A 735 28.85 5.05 15.47
N PHE A 736 30.02 4.98 14.85
CA PHE A 736 30.51 6.02 13.93
C PHE A 736 30.30 5.61 12.47
N ASP A 737 29.66 6.46 11.68
CA ASP A 737 29.35 6.24 10.25
C ASP A 737 30.45 6.77 9.31
N ASN A 738 30.20 6.72 8.00
CA ASN A 738 31.17 7.16 6.98
C ASN A 738 31.15 8.68 6.69
N GLY A 739 30.40 9.48 7.46
CA GLY A 739 30.26 10.93 7.34
C GLY A 739 29.13 11.39 6.41
N SER A 740 28.68 10.54 5.49
CA SER A 740 27.62 10.89 4.53
C SER A 740 26.25 11.06 5.22
N LEU A 741 25.43 11.97 4.70
CA LEU A 741 24.06 12.17 5.21
C LEU A 741 23.23 10.89 5.04
N HIS A 742 23.36 10.21 3.90
CA HIS A 742 22.69 8.95 3.62
C HIS A 742 22.99 7.86 4.68
N SER A 743 24.27 7.60 4.97
CA SER A 743 24.67 6.61 5.98
C SER A 743 24.15 6.94 7.37
N ARG A 744 24.13 8.24 7.71
CA ARG A 744 23.58 8.74 8.98
C ARG A 744 22.08 8.54 9.09
N LEU A 745 21.32 8.93 8.07
CA LEU A 745 19.87 8.73 8.04
C LEU A 745 19.51 7.23 8.04
N PHE A 746 20.30 6.41 7.36
CA PHE A 746 20.15 4.96 7.37
C PHE A 746 20.35 4.39 8.78
N ARG A 747 21.43 4.80 9.47
CA ARG A 747 21.68 4.44 10.88
C ARG A 747 20.57 4.92 11.81
N VAL A 748 20.11 6.17 11.66
CA VAL A 748 18.98 6.74 12.42
C VAL A 748 17.74 5.87 12.28
N TYR A 749 17.40 5.51 11.05
CA TYR A 749 16.24 4.69 10.79
C TYR A 749 16.38 3.28 11.39
N LEU A 750 17.57 2.67 11.29
CA LEU A 750 17.87 1.39 11.93
C LEU A 750 17.68 1.43 13.46
N HIS A 751 18.21 2.45 14.15
CA HIS A 751 18.00 2.61 15.60
C HIS A 751 16.51 2.77 15.93
N ALA A 752 15.76 3.52 15.13
CA ALA A 752 14.34 3.74 15.38
C ALA A 752 13.53 2.43 15.29
N VAL A 753 13.77 1.60 14.26
CA VAL A 753 13.03 0.33 14.06
C VAL A 753 13.50 -0.82 14.96
N THR A 754 14.75 -0.78 15.43
CA THR A 754 15.31 -1.75 16.39
C THR A 754 15.14 -1.31 17.85
N SER A 755 14.41 -0.23 18.12
CA SER A 755 14.27 0.31 19.47
C SER A 755 13.50 -0.62 20.41
N TYR A 756 13.92 -0.66 21.67
CA TYR A 756 13.29 -1.42 22.74
C TYR A 756 13.12 -0.52 23.98
N PRO A 757 12.20 -0.82 24.93
CA PRO A 757 12.01 0.01 26.13
C PRO A 757 13.25 0.09 27.03
N LEU A 758 14.18 -0.86 26.92
CA LEU A 758 15.46 -0.82 27.64
C LEU A 758 16.54 -0.16 26.77
N PRO A 759 17.42 0.66 27.37
CA PRO A 759 18.55 1.23 26.66
C PRO A 759 19.50 0.18 26.07
N ASP A 760 20.07 0.51 24.91
CA ASP A 760 21.15 -0.27 24.30
C ASP A 760 22.39 -0.25 25.20
N ASN A 761 23.01 -1.41 25.44
CA ASN A 761 24.17 -1.55 26.32
C ASN A 761 25.39 -0.72 25.87
N LEU A 762 25.57 -0.52 24.56
CA LEU A 762 26.67 0.29 24.01
C LEU A 762 26.38 1.80 24.15
N LEU A 763 25.14 2.21 23.90
CA LEU A 763 24.78 3.63 23.75
C LEU A 763 24.28 4.28 25.04
N GLY A 764 23.78 3.47 25.99
CA GLY A 764 23.09 3.97 27.19
C GLY A 764 21.77 4.69 26.90
N ARG A 765 21.23 4.55 25.68
CA ARG A 765 19.96 5.13 25.21
C ARG A 765 19.13 4.07 24.49
N THR A 766 17.82 4.22 24.49
CA THR A 766 16.95 3.41 23.62
C THR A 766 17.19 3.77 22.15
N GLY A 767 16.86 2.86 21.23
CA GLY A 767 17.02 3.14 19.80
C GLY A 767 16.21 4.37 19.33
N THR A 768 15.04 4.63 19.92
CA THR A 768 14.23 5.82 19.61
C THR A 768 14.90 7.10 20.09
N GLU A 769 15.49 7.09 21.28
CA GLU A 769 16.25 8.22 21.81
C GLU A 769 17.51 8.49 20.98
N GLU A 770 18.26 7.45 20.61
CA GLU A 770 19.44 7.61 19.77
C GLU A 770 19.08 8.11 18.36
N ALA A 771 18.01 7.58 17.77
CA ALA A 771 17.52 8.04 16.47
C ALA A 771 17.14 9.53 16.50
N LEU A 772 16.38 9.96 17.52
CA LEU A 772 16.01 11.37 17.70
C LEU A 772 17.24 12.24 17.96
N HIS A 773 18.17 11.78 18.79
CA HIS A 773 19.42 12.48 19.08
C HIS A 773 20.21 12.73 17.79
N SER A 774 20.54 11.65 17.07
CA SER A 774 21.31 11.69 15.82
C SER A 774 20.63 12.51 14.73
N LEU A 775 19.28 12.52 14.66
CA LEU A 775 18.54 13.33 13.70
C LEU A 775 18.62 14.84 13.99
N THR A 776 18.72 15.22 15.27
CA THR A 776 18.83 16.63 15.70
C THR A 776 20.27 17.16 15.79
N GLN A 777 21.28 16.34 15.52
CA GLN A 777 22.67 16.78 15.53
C GLN A 777 22.96 17.73 14.36
N ALA A 778 23.82 18.72 14.59
CA ALA A 778 24.27 19.66 13.56
C ALA A 778 24.86 18.96 12.33
N SER A 779 25.54 17.81 12.53
CA SER A 779 26.03 16.99 11.41
C SER A 779 24.90 16.59 10.45
N THR A 780 23.71 16.28 10.96
CA THR A 780 22.51 15.84 10.21
C THR A 780 21.66 16.98 9.70
N THR A 781 21.59 18.11 10.41
CA THR A 781 20.80 19.27 10.02
C THR A 781 21.58 20.25 9.12
N SER A 782 22.91 20.19 9.08
CA SER A 782 23.75 20.98 8.16
C SER A 782 23.94 20.25 6.82
N PHE A 783 22.91 20.28 5.97
CA PHE A 783 22.94 19.75 4.61
C PHE A 783 22.73 20.87 3.58
N SER A 784 23.23 20.67 2.35
CA SER A 784 22.95 21.56 1.23
C SER A 784 21.71 21.09 0.46
N THR A 785 21.67 19.81 0.06
CA THR A 785 20.57 19.20 -0.69
C THR A 785 20.25 17.79 -0.22
N PHE A 786 19.06 17.29 -0.58
CA PHE A 786 18.71 15.88 -0.44
C PHE A 786 18.82 15.17 -1.78
N GLY A 787 19.53 14.04 -1.80
CA GLY A 787 19.41 13.07 -2.87
C GLY A 787 18.13 12.25 -2.74
N LYS A 788 17.86 11.42 -3.76
CA LYS A 788 16.66 10.58 -3.81
C LYS A 788 16.58 9.60 -2.64
N LEU A 789 17.71 9.01 -2.24
CA LEU A 789 17.77 8.01 -1.18
C LEU A 789 17.54 8.65 0.20
N GLU A 790 18.13 9.81 0.43
CA GLU A 790 17.93 10.61 1.65
C GLU A 790 16.47 11.03 1.79
N THR A 791 15.85 11.53 0.71
CA THR A 791 14.43 11.88 0.68
C THR A 791 13.55 10.68 1.04
N GLN A 792 13.84 9.49 0.50
CA GLN A 792 13.10 8.26 0.82
C GLN A 792 13.26 7.85 2.29
N LEU A 793 14.47 7.93 2.84
CA LEU A 793 14.72 7.63 4.25
C LEU A 793 14.02 8.63 5.18
N LEU A 794 14.02 9.93 4.85
CA LEU A 794 13.32 10.95 5.62
C LEU A 794 11.80 10.71 5.64
N VAL A 795 11.21 10.31 4.51
CA VAL A 795 9.79 9.91 4.47
C VAL A 795 9.54 8.70 5.38
N LYS A 796 10.40 7.68 5.33
CA LYS A 796 10.30 6.50 6.22
C LYS A 796 10.42 6.89 7.69
N ILE A 797 11.38 7.74 8.06
CA ILE A 797 11.56 8.25 9.43
C ILE A 797 10.32 9.05 9.87
N GLY A 798 9.83 9.98 9.05
CA GLY A 798 8.63 10.77 9.36
C GLY A 798 7.37 9.91 9.53
N SER A 799 7.29 8.78 8.82
CA SER A 799 6.18 7.81 8.93
C SER A 799 6.14 7.06 10.26
N LEU A 800 7.23 7.08 11.04
CA LEU A 800 7.28 6.51 12.40
C LEU A 800 6.47 7.35 13.41
N SER A 801 6.00 8.54 13.03
CA SER A 801 5.03 9.28 13.83
C SER A 801 3.60 8.82 13.56
N PRO A 802 2.82 8.42 14.59
CA PRO A 802 1.45 7.98 14.42
C PRO A 802 0.56 9.01 13.71
N ILE A 803 -0.40 8.57 12.89
CA ILE A 803 -1.34 9.48 12.23
C ILE A 803 -2.51 9.74 13.16
N ARG A 804 -2.75 11.01 13.50
CA ARG A 804 -3.84 11.42 14.39
C ARG A 804 -4.87 12.26 13.63
N ARG A 805 -6.13 11.86 13.65
CA ARG A 805 -7.25 12.53 12.96
C ARG A 805 -8.50 12.53 13.82
N TYR A 806 -9.43 13.44 13.53
CA TYR A 806 -10.76 13.38 14.11
C TYR A 806 -11.68 12.44 13.31
N TYR A 807 -12.58 11.75 14.00
CA TYR A 807 -13.66 10.98 13.39
C TYR A 807 -15.04 11.40 13.93
N PRO A 808 -15.99 11.81 13.06
CA PRO A 808 -15.76 12.22 11.67
C PRO A 808 -14.99 13.57 11.60
N PRO A 809 -14.23 13.86 10.52
CA PRO A 809 -13.29 14.99 10.47
C PRO A 809 -13.90 16.37 10.76
N HIS A 810 -15.18 16.58 10.42
CA HIS A 810 -15.87 17.86 10.58
C HIS A 810 -16.42 18.09 12.00
N LEU A 811 -16.65 17.04 12.80
CA LEU A 811 -17.23 17.18 14.15
C LEU A 811 -16.19 17.34 15.25
N ARG A 812 -14.97 16.83 15.04
CA ARG A 812 -13.87 16.87 16.02
C ARG A 812 -14.20 16.28 17.41
N THR A 813 -15.12 15.32 17.47
CA THR A 813 -15.64 14.74 18.72
C THR A 813 -14.85 13.53 19.22
N MET A 814 -14.09 12.85 18.37
CA MET A 814 -13.32 11.67 18.71
C MET A 814 -11.97 11.65 17.99
N GLU A 815 -10.88 11.36 18.70
CA GLU A 815 -9.56 11.13 18.10
C GLU A 815 -9.48 9.68 17.59
N THR A 816 -8.95 9.51 16.38
CA THR A 816 -8.56 8.23 15.79
C THR A 816 -7.07 8.26 15.52
N VAL A 817 -6.35 7.27 16.05
CA VAL A 817 -4.90 7.13 15.91
C VAL A 817 -4.59 5.91 15.05
N SER A 818 -3.86 6.11 13.96
CA SER A 818 -3.34 5.02 13.12
C SER A 818 -1.87 4.81 13.44
N TRP A 819 -1.56 3.66 14.03
CA TRP A 819 -0.21 3.22 14.34
C TRP A 819 0.35 2.39 13.19
N SER A 820 1.66 2.45 12.98
CA SER A 820 2.35 1.49 12.13
C SER A 820 2.37 0.11 12.79
N ARG A 821 2.78 -0.93 12.05
CA ARG A 821 2.89 -2.31 12.56
C ARG A 821 4.02 -2.52 13.58
N LEU A 822 4.79 -1.46 13.87
CA LEU A 822 5.83 -1.47 14.89
C LEU A 822 5.24 -1.30 16.30
N PRO A 823 5.93 -1.75 17.36
CA PRO A 823 5.55 -1.46 18.73
C PRO A 823 5.36 0.05 18.97
N SER A 824 4.37 0.41 19.80
CA SER A 824 3.98 1.81 20.02
C SER A 824 5.09 2.68 20.59
N LEU A 825 6.01 2.12 21.37
CA LEU A 825 7.15 2.85 21.95
C LEU A 825 8.24 3.22 20.94
N GLN A 826 8.29 2.54 19.79
CA GLN A 826 9.19 2.91 18.69
C GLN A 826 8.67 4.11 17.89
N GLN A 827 7.37 4.41 18.03
CA GLN A 827 6.67 5.44 17.28
C GLN A 827 6.58 6.74 18.10
N HIS A 828 7.11 7.83 17.55
CA HIS A 828 7.29 9.08 18.30
C HIS A 828 6.88 10.31 17.48
N GLU A 829 6.16 11.27 18.06
CA GLU A 829 5.64 12.45 17.36
C GLU A 829 6.74 13.39 16.81
N LYS A 830 7.89 13.45 17.50
CA LYS A 830 9.04 14.28 17.07
C LYS A 830 9.64 13.87 15.71
N PHE A 831 9.54 12.61 15.26
CA PHE A 831 10.13 12.22 13.98
C PHE A 831 9.57 13.03 12.81
N PHE A 832 8.23 13.09 12.69
CA PHE A 832 7.57 13.93 11.69
C PHE A 832 7.92 15.40 11.86
N GLN A 833 7.93 15.91 13.11
CA GLN A 833 8.24 17.32 13.35
C GLN A 833 9.64 17.70 12.86
N ILE A 834 10.66 16.90 13.17
CA ILE A 834 12.04 17.15 12.77
C ILE A 834 12.17 17.05 11.25
N VAL A 835 11.59 16.02 10.62
CA VAL A 835 11.65 15.87 9.16
C VAL A 835 10.91 17.01 8.43
N GLU A 836 9.77 17.47 8.97
CA GLU A 836 9.05 18.62 8.42
C GLU A 836 9.87 19.91 8.53
N THR A 837 10.61 20.11 9.62
CA THR A 837 11.56 21.23 9.76
C THR A 837 12.69 21.12 8.73
N MET A 838 13.32 19.95 8.59
CA MET A 838 14.36 19.72 7.58
C MET A 838 13.85 19.96 6.16
N LYS A 839 12.59 19.59 5.86
CA LYS A 839 11.94 19.88 4.59
C LYS A 839 11.77 21.38 4.36
N GLN A 840 11.31 22.12 5.37
CA GLN A 840 11.15 23.57 5.28
C GLN A 840 12.49 24.28 5.09
N GLU A 841 13.53 23.85 5.81
CA GLU A 841 14.90 24.34 5.64
C GLU A 841 15.41 24.09 4.21
N ALA A 842 15.24 22.88 3.67
CA ALA A 842 15.61 22.57 2.28
C ALA A 842 14.87 23.44 1.25
N LEU A 843 13.57 23.65 1.44
CA LEU A 843 12.77 24.52 0.57
C LEU A 843 13.22 25.99 0.65
N SER A 844 13.62 26.47 1.83
CA SER A 844 14.16 27.83 1.98
C SER A 844 15.52 28.02 1.31
N LEU A 845 16.31 26.96 1.18
CA LEU A 845 17.61 26.97 0.49
C LEU A 845 17.47 26.77 -1.02
N GLN A 846 16.29 26.41 -1.53
CA GLN A 846 16.05 26.13 -2.94
C GLN A 846 16.31 27.34 -3.85
N GLU A 847 16.03 28.56 -3.36
CA GLU A 847 16.30 29.80 -4.09
C GLU A 847 17.80 30.05 -4.34
N LEU A 848 18.67 29.35 -3.60
CA LEU A 848 20.14 29.47 -3.69
C LEU A 848 20.78 28.36 -4.53
N GLN A 849 19.99 27.52 -5.22
CA GLN A 849 20.47 26.31 -5.88
C GLN A 849 20.04 26.20 -7.35
N ASP A 850 20.97 25.82 -8.22
CA ASP A 850 20.72 25.60 -9.66
C ASP A 850 19.92 24.32 -9.96
N VAL A 851 19.77 23.42 -8.98
CA VAL A 851 19.13 22.11 -9.13
C VAL A 851 17.88 22.01 -8.27
N PHE A 852 16.75 21.70 -8.90
CA PHE A 852 15.47 21.49 -8.20
C PHE A 852 15.56 20.27 -7.27
N VAL A 853 15.28 20.50 -5.98
CA VAL A 853 15.27 19.45 -4.95
C VAL A 853 13.88 18.83 -4.85
N GLU A 854 13.80 17.50 -4.99
CA GLU A 854 12.57 16.76 -4.72
C GLU A 854 12.35 16.66 -3.21
N ALA A 855 11.53 17.56 -2.66
CA ALA A 855 11.23 17.59 -1.24
C ALA A 855 10.50 16.31 -0.78
N PRO A 856 10.72 15.84 0.46
CA PRO A 856 10.04 14.66 0.97
C PRO A 856 8.52 14.83 0.95
N ALA A 857 7.85 13.92 0.24
CA ALA A 857 6.40 13.86 0.10
C ALA A 857 5.79 13.23 1.36
N ILE A 858 5.52 14.05 2.36
CA ILE A 858 4.94 13.62 3.64
C ILE A 858 3.50 14.12 3.72
N ASP A 859 2.59 13.23 4.12
CA ASP A 859 1.19 13.56 4.30
C ASP A 859 1.01 14.71 5.31
N PRO A 860 0.28 15.78 4.94
CA PRO A 860 0.10 16.91 5.83
C PRO A 860 -0.66 16.50 7.10
N ARG A 861 -0.05 16.76 8.26
CA ARG A 861 -0.65 16.51 9.58
C ARG A 861 -1.55 17.68 9.97
N ASN A 862 -2.74 17.72 9.36
CA ASN A 862 -3.68 18.85 9.43
C ASN A 862 -4.19 19.21 10.85
N PHE A 863 -4.09 18.30 11.82
CA PHE A 863 -4.59 18.49 13.19
C PHE A 863 -3.43 18.56 14.20
N ARG A 864 -2.62 19.62 14.15
CA ARG A 864 -1.41 19.80 14.99
C ARG A 864 -1.71 19.72 16.49
N GLU A 865 -2.89 20.18 16.92
CA GLU A 865 -3.33 20.15 18.31
C GLU A 865 -3.43 18.73 18.89
N LEU A 866 -3.71 17.71 18.07
CA LEU A 866 -3.76 16.31 18.53
C LEU A 866 -2.36 15.78 18.85
N TYR A 867 -1.35 16.20 18.09
CA TYR A 867 0.05 15.83 18.32
C TYR A 867 0.62 16.50 19.57
N GLU A 868 0.21 17.75 19.84
CA GLU A 868 0.56 18.46 21.07
C GLU A 868 -0.05 17.79 22.29
N ARG A 869 -1.35 17.48 22.27
CA ARG A 869 -2.02 16.71 23.33
C ARG A 869 -1.34 15.38 23.62
N ALA A 870 -0.98 14.64 22.57
CA ALA A 870 -0.24 13.39 22.71
C ALA A 870 1.14 13.57 23.34
N SER A 871 1.88 14.59 22.91
CA SER A 871 3.22 14.92 23.43
C SER A 871 3.16 15.26 24.92
N ILE A 872 2.15 16.03 25.36
CA ILE A 872 1.92 16.35 26.77
C ILE A 872 1.59 15.07 27.56
N ARG A 873 0.66 14.26 27.04
CA ARG A 873 0.21 13.02 27.70
C ARG A 873 1.36 12.01 27.90
N LEU A 874 2.26 11.89 26.91
CA LEU A 874 3.38 10.94 26.92
C LEU A 874 4.64 11.49 27.60
N SER A 875 4.66 12.77 27.97
CA SER A 875 5.82 13.39 28.63
C SER A 875 6.21 12.73 29.96
N ASN A 876 5.26 12.09 30.64
CA ASN A 876 5.46 11.44 31.95
C ASN A 876 6.21 10.09 31.87
N ILE A 877 6.31 9.49 30.69
CA ILE A 877 7.02 8.23 30.43
C ILE A 877 8.23 8.42 29.49
N ARG A 878 8.57 9.66 29.16
CA ARG A 878 9.71 10.04 28.33
C ARG A 878 10.80 10.65 29.21
N VAL A 879 12.03 10.65 28.71
CA VAL A 879 13.18 11.25 29.41
C VAL A 879 13.55 12.61 28.83
N TYR A 880 14.37 13.36 29.57
CA TYR A 880 14.84 14.68 29.17
C TYR A 880 15.66 14.62 27.86
N GLY A 881 15.46 15.58 26.96
CA GLY A 881 15.89 15.62 25.56
C GLY A 881 14.85 15.06 24.58
N TYR A 882 14.02 14.10 25.01
CA TYR A 882 13.22 13.27 24.10
C TYR A 882 11.71 13.34 24.36
N GLY A 883 11.23 14.45 24.95
CA GLY A 883 9.79 14.76 25.04
C GLY A 883 9.27 14.96 26.46
N ALA A 884 10.08 14.69 27.49
CA ALA A 884 9.70 14.99 28.88
C ALA A 884 9.47 16.50 29.12
N GLU A 885 10.13 17.35 28.35
CA GLU A 885 10.01 18.82 28.40
C GLU A 885 8.61 19.32 28.08
N LYS A 886 7.79 18.50 27.42
CA LYS A 886 6.39 18.81 27.09
C LYS A 886 5.45 18.63 28.28
N PHE A 887 5.96 18.22 29.44
CA PHE A 887 5.18 18.13 30.66
C PHE A 887 4.59 19.49 31.04
N THR A 888 3.26 19.56 31.11
CA THR A 888 2.52 20.73 31.57
C THR A 888 1.24 20.27 32.26
N THR A 889 0.83 20.99 33.30
CA THR A 889 -0.44 20.78 34.00
C THR A 889 -1.48 21.84 33.60
N GLN A 890 -1.17 22.75 32.66
CA GLN A 890 -2.05 23.85 32.27
C GLN A 890 -3.38 23.39 31.66
N HIS A 891 -3.41 22.20 31.07
CA HIS A 891 -4.60 21.60 30.44
C HIS A 891 -5.25 20.53 31.32
N ASP A 892 -4.76 20.33 32.54
CA ASP A 892 -5.33 19.34 33.45
C ASP A 892 -6.68 19.86 33.97
N HIS A 893 -7.70 19.01 33.87
CA HIS A 893 -9.00 19.25 34.46
C HIS A 893 -9.21 18.30 35.63
N VAL A 894 -9.85 18.78 36.70
CA VAL A 894 -10.29 17.91 37.79
C VAL A 894 -11.30 16.92 37.24
N TYR A 895 -10.90 15.66 37.13
CA TYR A 895 -11.80 14.60 36.72
C TYR A 895 -12.77 14.30 37.86
N ALA A 896 -14.06 14.57 37.65
CA ALA A 896 -15.11 14.06 38.53
C ALA A 896 -15.16 12.54 38.35
N ALA A 897 -14.53 11.84 39.30
CA ALA A 897 -14.35 10.42 39.26
C ALA A 897 -15.72 9.72 39.22
N ARG A 898 -15.96 8.86 38.22
CA ARG A 898 -17.26 8.16 38.05
C ARG A 898 -17.56 7.19 39.19
N ASP A 899 -16.53 6.82 39.94
CA ASP A 899 -16.50 6.01 41.14
C ASP A 899 -16.79 6.83 42.42
N SER A 900 -16.93 8.16 42.35
CA SER A 900 -17.33 8.98 43.51
C SER A 900 -18.85 8.89 43.78
N ILE A 901 -19.34 7.69 44.11
CA ILE A 901 -20.69 7.52 44.64
C ILE A 901 -20.58 7.73 46.15
N ALA A 902 -21.01 8.89 46.63
CA ALA A 902 -20.98 9.25 48.05
C ALA A 902 -22.06 8.52 48.88
N ASP A 903 -22.26 7.23 48.66
CA ASP A 903 -23.19 6.40 49.45
C ASP A 903 -22.39 5.57 50.47
N SER A 904 -21.96 6.25 51.53
CA SER A 904 -21.18 5.66 52.63
C SER A 904 -21.86 4.45 53.27
N THR A 905 -23.18 4.31 53.11
CA THR A 905 -23.95 3.20 53.68
C THR A 905 -23.69 1.91 52.91
N ARG A 906 -23.72 1.93 51.58
CA ARG A 906 -23.51 0.73 50.75
C ARG A 906 -22.07 0.23 50.83
N GLU A 907 -21.12 1.15 50.84
CA GLU A 907 -19.71 0.83 51.08
C GLU A 907 -19.50 0.22 52.47
N PHE A 908 -20.15 0.77 53.50
CA PHE A 908 -20.12 0.22 54.85
C PHE A 908 -20.68 -1.20 54.91
N GLN A 909 -21.82 -1.47 54.25
CA GLN A 909 -22.42 -2.81 54.23
C GLN A 909 -21.51 -3.82 53.52
N ALA A 910 -20.97 -3.46 52.35
CA ALA A 910 -20.02 -4.30 51.63
C ALA A 910 -18.75 -4.59 52.45
N CYS A 911 -18.20 -3.57 53.13
CA CYS A 911 -17.06 -3.71 54.02
C CYS A 911 -17.38 -4.60 55.23
N SER A 912 -18.53 -4.37 55.86
CA SER A 912 -18.97 -5.10 57.06
C SER A 912 -19.16 -6.59 56.75
N VAL A 913 -19.86 -6.93 55.67
CA VAL A 913 -20.06 -8.31 55.28
C VAL A 913 -18.75 -8.97 54.82
N SER A 914 -17.85 -8.24 54.15
CA SER A 914 -16.53 -8.75 53.79
C SER A 914 -15.68 -9.10 55.02
N LYS A 915 -15.76 -8.29 56.09
CA LYS A 915 -15.09 -8.59 57.37
C LYS A 915 -15.67 -9.83 58.04
N LEU A 916 -16.99 -10.02 57.98
CA LEU A 916 -17.63 -11.23 58.49
C LEU A 916 -17.17 -12.48 57.73
N VAL A 917 -17.04 -12.41 56.41
CA VAL A 917 -16.50 -13.51 55.59
C VAL A 917 -15.03 -13.79 55.94
N ASP A 918 -14.19 -12.75 56.10
CA ASP A 918 -12.78 -12.93 56.45
C ASP A 918 -12.60 -13.56 57.85
N GLY A 919 -13.45 -13.16 58.81
CA GLY A 919 -13.52 -13.74 60.14
C GLY A 919 -14.30 -15.07 60.23
N TRP A 920 -14.85 -15.56 59.12
CA TRP A 920 -15.74 -16.73 59.05
C TRP A 920 -16.88 -16.71 60.08
N ALA A 921 -17.49 -15.53 60.26
CA ALA A 921 -18.51 -15.23 61.26
C ALA A 921 -19.81 -14.73 60.63
N VAL A 922 -20.89 -14.68 61.42
CA VAL A 922 -22.21 -14.12 61.04
C VAL A 922 -22.53 -12.93 61.95
N ASN A 923 -23.34 -11.98 61.47
CA ASN A 923 -23.75 -10.82 62.27
C ASN A 923 -24.79 -11.19 63.35
N SER A 924 -24.86 -10.40 64.42
CA SER A 924 -25.59 -10.66 65.67
C SER A 924 -27.10 -10.35 65.66
N MET A 925 -27.75 -10.29 64.49
CA MET A 925 -29.15 -9.85 64.37
C MET A 925 -30.09 -11.06 64.15
N PRO A 926 -31.13 -11.25 64.98
CA PRO A 926 -32.11 -12.31 64.75
C PRO A 926 -32.94 -12.01 63.50
N VAL A 927 -32.76 -12.80 62.44
CA VAL A 927 -33.60 -12.72 61.24
C VAL A 927 -34.97 -13.33 61.54
N ARG A 928 -36.04 -12.55 61.42
CA ARG A 928 -37.43 -12.98 61.62
C ARG A 928 -38.28 -12.56 60.41
N GLY A 929 -39.34 -13.32 60.13
CA GLY A 929 -40.28 -12.98 59.05
C GLY A 929 -39.73 -13.30 57.66
N LEU A 930 -38.86 -14.30 57.56
CA LEU A 930 -38.31 -14.77 56.28
C LEU A 930 -39.42 -15.33 55.37
N LEU A 931 -40.40 -16.01 55.96
CA LEU A 931 -41.55 -16.54 55.20
C LEU A 931 -42.34 -15.41 54.52
N SER A 932 -42.64 -14.32 55.24
CA SER A 932 -43.34 -13.17 54.66
C SER A 932 -42.53 -12.49 53.55
N LYS A 933 -41.20 -12.37 53.72
CA LYS A 933 -40.33 -11.83 52.66
C LYS A 933 -40.33 -12.69 51.39
N PHE A 934 -40.40 -14.01 51.55
CA PHE A 934 -40.46 -14.94 50.42
C PHE A 934 -41.83 -14.94 49.73
N GLU A 935 -42.91 -14.72 50.47
CA GLU A 935 -44.26 -14.53 49.92
C GLU A 935 -44.35 -13.24 49.08
N GLU A 936 -43.73 -12.15 49.54
CA GLU A 936 -43.69 -10.87 48.83
C GLU A 936 -43.00 -10.94 47.47
N TRP A 937 -42.09 -11.91 47.25
CA TRP A 937 -41.39 -12.07 45.97
C TRP A 937 -42.33 -12.51 44.84
N GLY A 938 -43.45 -13.19 45.15
CA GLY A 938 -44.48 -13.57 44.18
C GLY A 938 -44.06 -14.54 43.06
N LEU A 939 -42.79 -14.93 42.98
CA LEU A 939 -42.25 -15.88 42.01
C LEU A 939 -42.10 -17.28 42.63
N PRO A 940 -42.31 -18.35 41.84
CA PRO A 940 -42.16 -19.70 42.34
C PRO A 940 -40.69 -20.04 42.60
N PHE A 941 -40.42 -20.72 43.72
CA PHE A 941 -39.09 -21.22 44.03
C PHE A 941 -38.78 -22.48 43.22
N SER A 942 -37.56 -22.57 42.68
CA SER A 942 -37.08 -23.77 41.99
C SER A 942 -36.38 -24.73 42.95
N GLY A 943 -36.76 -26.02 42.91
CA GLY A 943 -36.01 -27.08 43.61
C GLY A 943 -34.93 -27.74 42.74
N LYS A 944 -34.77 -27.30 41.48
CA LYS A 944 -33.68 -27.73 40.58
C LYS A 944 -32.49 -26.79 40.68
N ASP A 945 -31.30 -27.31 40.37
CA ASP A 945 -30.09 -26.50 40.25
C ASP A 945 -30.19 -25.58 39.03
N ASP A 946 -29.93 -24.29 39.24
CA ASP A 946 -30.01 -23.25 38.23
C ASP A 946 -28.68 -23.14 37.47
N GLN A 947 -28.67 -23.56 36.21
CA GLN A 947 -27.49 -23.50 35.34
C GLN A 947 -27.11 -22.06 34.95
N SER A 948 -27.99 -21.07 35.20
CA SER A 948 -27.72 -19.66 34.94
C SER A 948 -27.05 -18.93 36.11
N PHE A 949 -26.89 -19.58 37.27
CA PHE A 949 -26.18 -19.00 38.39
C PHE A 949 -24.68 -18.83 38.05
N PRO A 950 -24.13 -17.60 38.07
CA PRO A 950 -22.78 -17.30 37.60
C PRO A 950 -21.66 -17.82 38.53
N GLY A 951 -22.03 -18.44 39.65
CA GLY A 951 -21.11 -18.94 40.66
C GLY A 951 -20.74 -17.91 41.73
N LEU A 952 -19.82 -18.28 42.61
CA LEU A 952 -19.29 -17.40 43.66
C LEU A 952 -18.22 -16.46 43.08
N GLY A 953 -18.54 -15.17 43.02
CA GLY A 953 -17.70 -14.10 42.49
C GLY A 953 -18.51 -12.83 42.21
N PHE A 954 -17.95 -11.94 41.38
CA PHE A 954 -18.66 -10.76 40.90
C PHE A 954 -19.52 -11.09 39.68
N ASP A 955 -20.81 -10.74 39.72
CA ASP A 955 -21.68 -10.65 38.55
C ASP A 955 -22.62 -9.45 38.71
N HIS A 956 -22.79 -8.67 37.65
CA HIS A 956 -23.70 -7.52 37.61
C HIS A 956 -25.17 -7.89 37.94
N ALA A 957 -25.61 -9.12 37.68
CA ALA A 957 -26.96 -9.60 38.00
C ALA A 957 -27.23 -9.67 39.51
N LEU A 958 -26.19 -9.75 40.35
CA LEU A 958 -26.31 -9.71 41.81
C LEU A 958 -26.69 -8.32 42.35
N LEU A 959 -26.63 -7.28 41.50
CA LEU A 959 -27.07 -5.93 41.84
C LEU A 959 -28.57 -5.70 41.60
N ASP A 960 -29.26 -6.64 40.95
CA ASP A 960 -30.72 -6.61 40.82
C ASP A 960 -31.43 -6.89 42.16
N PRO A 961 -32.74 -6.56 42.30
CA PRO A 961 -33.52 -6.96 43.47
C PRO A 961 -33.50 -8.47 43.68
N ALA A 962 -33.30 -8.90 44.93
CA ALA A 962 -33.30 -10.30 45.37
C ALA A 962 -34.47 -11.13 44.82
N SER A 963 -35.66 -10.53 44.75
CA SER A 963 -36.88 -11.16 44.23
C SER A 963 -36.80 -11.60 42.77
N LYS A 964 -35.90 -11.04 41.94
CA LYS A 964 -35.79 -11.41 40.51
C LYS A 964 -35.01 -12.70 40.27
N PHE A 965 -34.02 -13.01 41.11
CA PHE A 965 -33.09 -14.12 40.84
C PHE A 965 -33.02 -15.15 41.97
N LEU A 966 -33.20 -14.75 43.24
CA LEU A 966 -33.12 -15.68 44.36
C LEU A 966 -34.19 -16.78 44.33
N PRO A 967 -35.47 -16.57 43.96
CA PRO A 967 -36.43 -17.68 43.89
C PRO A 967 -35.97 -18.84 43.00
N ALA A 968 -35.34 -18.54 41.86
CA ALA A 968 -34.82 -19.54 40.94
C ALA A 968 -33.49 -20.15 41.43
N ALA A 969 -32.61 -19.35 42.02
CA ALA A 969 -31.25 -19.76 42.39
C ALA A 969 -31.09 -20.23 43.85
N TRP A 970 -32.11 -20.08 44.72
CA TRP A 970 -32.02 -20.28 46.18
C TRP A 970 -31.41 -21.62 46.56
N ASN A 971 -31.92 -22.72 45.99
CA ASN A 971 -31.43 -24.08 46.25
C ASN A 971 -29.97 -24.28 45.81
N THR A 972 -29.61 -23.76 44.64
CA THR A 972 -28.24 -23.80 44.09
C THR A 972 -27.28 -23.05 44.99
N ILE A 973 -27.65 -21.84 45.41
CA ILE A 973 -26.85 -20.97 46.28
C ILE A 973 -26.66 -21.65 47.65
N GLN A 974 -27.74 -22.16 48.25
CA GLN A 974 -27.67 -22.85 49.54
C GLN A 974 -26.72 -24.05 49.47
N LYS A 975 -26.85 -24.93 48.48
CA LYS A 975 -25.96 -26.09 48.29
C LYS A 975 -24.50 -25.68 48.10
N THR A 976 -24.27 -24.64 47.28
CA THR A 976 -22.92 -24.14 46.97
C THR A 976 -22.26 -23.57 48.22
N LEU A 977 -22.99 -22.76 49.00
CA LEU A 977 -22.48 -22.12 50.22
C LEU A 977 -22.20 -23.14 51.33
N ILE A 978 -23.07 -24.14 51.55
CA ILE A 978 -22.84 -25.23 52.51
C ILE A 978 -21.56 -26.01 52.18
N GLY A 979 -21.21 -26.13 50.89
CA GLY A 979 -20.00 -26.84 50.44
C GLY A 979 -18.70 -26.03 50.49
N CYS A 980 -18.74 -24.74 50.82
CA CYS A 980 -17.58 -23.86 50.81
C CYS A 980 -16.64 -24.07 52.01
N ASN A 981 -15.35 -23.81 51.81
CA ASN A 981 -14.35 -23.83 52.88
C ASN A 981 -13.57 -22.49 52.95
N GLY A 982 -13.38 -21.95 54.16
CA GLY A 982 -12.73 -20.67 54.39
C GLY A 982 -11.24 -20.59 54.08
N SER A 983 -10.60 -21.72 53.81
CA SER A 983 -9.23 -21.75 53.27
C SER A 983 -9.18 -21.47 51.76
N ASN A 984 -10.17 -21.95 51.00
CA ASN A 984 -10.11 -21.98 49.54
C ASN A 984 -11.06 -20.96 48.88
N ASP A 985 -12.21 -20.69 49.50
CA ASP A 985 -13.29 -19.91 48.87
C ASP A 985 -13.43 -18.48 49.43
N ARG A 986 -12.59 -18.11 50.40
CA ARG A 986 -12.68 -16.83 51.13
C ARG A 986 -12.83 -15.62 50.22
N TYR A 987 -11.90 -15.42 49.27
CA TYR A 987 -11.92 -14.26 48.39
C TYR A 987 -13.10 -14.27 47.41
N ARG A 988 -13.57 -15.46 47.01
CA ARG A 988 -14.75 -15.61 46.15
C ARG A 988 -16.04 -15.26 46.89
N LEU A 989 -16.15 -15.70 48.15
CA LEU A 989 -17.26 -15.34 49.04
C LEU A 989 -17.24 -13.84 49.38
N MET A 990 -16.05 -13.27 49.64
CA MET A 990 -15.92 -11.82 49.86
C MET A 990 -16.46 -11.03 48.68
N LEU A 991 -16.05 -11.37 47.45
CA LEU A 991 -16.56 -10.70 46.24
C LEU A 991 -18.07 -10.89 46.05
N PHE A 992 -18.57 -12.11 46.23
CA PHE A 992 -19.99 -12.43 46.09
C PHE A 992 -20.86 -11.65 47.08
N PHE A 993 -20.53 -11.72 48.37
CA PHE A 993 -21.30 -11.07 49.42
C PHE A 993 -21.11 -9.55 49.43
N ALA A 994 -19.91 -9.04 49.11
CA ALA A 994 -19.70 -7.61 48.94
C ALA A 994 -20.57 -7.05 47.81
N THR A 995 -20.69 -7.77 46.69
CA THR A 995 -21.53 -7.36 45.56
C THR A 995 -23.01 -7.36 45.94
N LEU A 996 -23.50 -8.41 46.61
CA LEU A 996 -24.88 -8.48 47.10
C LEU A 996 -25.20 -7.38 48.12
N ALA A 997 -24.32 -7.16 49.10
CA ALA A 997 -24.49 -6.13 50.13
C ALA A 997 -24.37 -4.71 49.57
N TYR A 998 -23.60 -4.53 48.49
CA TYR A 998 -23.46 -3.25 47.79
C TYR A 998 -24.67 -2.92 46.89
N SER A 999 -25.59 -3.84 46.61
CA SER A 999 -26.76 -3.56 45.77
C SER A 999 -27.61 -2.40 46.34
N PRO A 1000 -28.15 -1.49 45.51
CA PRO A 1000 -29.10 -0.48 45.99
C PRO A 1000 -30.40 -1.10 46.54
N ASN A 1001 -30.68 -2.38 46.23
CA ASN A 1001 -31.83 -3.14 46.69
C ASN A 1001 -31.42 -4.26 47.67
N ALA A 1002 -30.25 -4.15 48.32
CA ALA A 1002 -29.73 -5.18 49.22
C ALA A 1002 -30.63 -5.36 50.45
N ASP A 1003 -31.17 -6.57 50.62
CA ASP A 1003 -31.81 -6.98 51.88
C ASP A 1003 -30.74 -7.61 52.78
N GLN A 1004 -30.34 -6.88 53.82
CA GLN A 1004 -29.27 -7.31 54.72
C GLN A 1004 -29.62 -8.60 55.46
N ASP A 1005 -30.90 -8.86 55.76
CA ASP A 1005 -31.30 -10.10 56.42
C ASP A 1005 -31.08 -11.30 55.50
N ILE A 1006 -31.36 -11.15 54.20
CA ILE A 1006 -31.10 -12.20 53.20
C ILE A 1006 -29.60 -12.43 53.04
N VAL A 1007 -28.79 -11.36 53.01
CA VAL A 1007 -27.32 -11.48 52.96
C VAL A 1007 -26.79 -12.25 54.17
N GLN A 1008 -27.33 -12.00 55.37
CA GLN A 1008 -26.97 -12.74 56.58
C GLN A 1008 -27.40 -14.20 56.55
N VAL A 1009 -28.62 -14.50 56.06
CA VAL A 1009 -29.10 -15.89 55.90
C VAL A 1009 -28.18 -16.66 54.95
N LEU A 1010 -27.82 -16.04 53.82
CA LEU A 1010 -26.91 -16.66 52.86
C LEU A 1010 -25.51 -16.86 53.44
N LEU A 1011 -24.97 -15.87 54.16
CA LEU A 1011 -23.67 -16.00 54.83
C LEU A 1011 -23.67 -17.11 55.89
N ALA A 1012 -24.78 -17.26 56.62
CA ALA A 1012 -24.95 -18.31 57.61
C ALA A 1012 -24.88 -19.71 56.98
N PHE A 1013 -25.37 -19.91 55.75
CA PHE A 1013 -25.22 -21.20 55.06
C PHE A 1013 -23.75 -21.61 54.85
N ALA A 1014 -22.83 -20.65 54.69
CA ALA A 1014 -21.40 -20.94 54.53
C ALA A 1014 -20.65 -21.11 55.86
N THR A 1015 -21.15 -20.52 56.94
CA THR A 1015 -20.38 -20.36 58.19
C THR A 1015 -20.96 -21.14 59.38
N VAL A 1016 -22.24 -21.54 59.34
CA VAL A 1016 -22.95 -22.22 60.44
C VAL A 1016 -23.19 -23.70 60.10
N PRO A 1017 -22.50 -24.65 60.75
CA PRO A 1017 -22.64 -26.08 60.46
C PRO A 1017 -24.03 -26.66 60.70
N GLN A 1018 -24.79 -26.12 61.66
CA GLN A 1018 -26.14 -26.59 62.00
C GLN A 1018 -27.11 -26.45 60.81
N LEU A 1019 -26.93 -25.42 59.98
CA LEU A 1019 -27.75 -25.17 58.80
C LEU A 1019 -27.52 -26.17 57.66
N ALA A 1020 -26.40 -26.91 57.66
CA ALA A 1020 -26.12 -27.94 56.66
C ALA A 1020 -27.14 -29.10 56.71
N THR A 1021 -27.81 -29.28 57.84
CA THR A 1021 -28.82 -30.35 58.04
C THR A 1021 -30.22 -29.94 57.57
N ILE A 1022 -30.49 -28.64 57.38
CA ILE A 1022 -31.79 -28.12 56.97
C ILE A 1022 -31.82 -28.00 55.45
N ARG A 1023 -32.54 -28.90 54.78
CA ARG A 1023 -32.61 -28.96 53.31
C ARG A 1023 -33.96 -28.49 52.79
N MET A 1024 -33.92 -27.77 51.67
CA MET A 1024 -35.13 -27.40 50.93
C MET A 1024 -35.86 -28.66 50.41
N PRO A 1025 -37.20 -28.71 50.42
CA PRO A 1025 -37.97 -29.84 49.89
C PRO A 1025 -37.64 -30.12 48.42
N GLN A 1026 -37.37 -31.38 48.07
CA GLN A 1026 -37.08 -31.76 46.69
C GLN A 1026 -38.34 -31.72 45.81
N CYS A 1027 -38.41 -30.76 44.91
CA CYS A 1027 -39.53 -30.61 43.98
C CYS A 1027 -39.12 -29.83 42.73
N HIS A 1028 -40.02 -29.74 41.75
CA HIS A 1028 -39.76 -29.00 40.51
C HIS A 1028 -39.96 -27.49 40.71
N SER A 1029 -41.00 -27.10 41.44
CA SER A 1029 -41.39 -25.70 41.64
C SER A 1029 -42.31 -25.61 42.87
N ILE A 1030 -42.11 -24.60 43.72
CA ILE A 1030 -42.93 -24.29 44.90
C ILE A 1030 -43.59 -22.94 44.67
N ASN A 1031 -44.92 -22.91 44.60
CA ASN A 1031 -45.68 -21.68 44.43
C ASN A 1031 -46.49 -21.38 45.69
N LEU A 1032 -45.99 -20.45 46.51
CA LEU A 1032 -46.58 -20.08 47.80
C LEU A 1032 -48.00 -19.49 47.68
N SER A 1033 -48.36 -18.93 46.51
CA SER A 1033 -49.70 -18.40 46.25
C SER A 1033 -50.82 -19.45 46.31
N HIS A 1034 -50.49 -20.74 46.23
CA HIS A 1034 -51.48 -21.82 46.34
C HIS A 1034 -51.93 -22.09 47.79
N GLY A 1035 -51.31 -21.45 48.79
CA GLY A 1035 -51.62 -21.65 50.21
C GLY A 1035 -50.93 -22.88 50.82
N TYR A 1036 -51.08 -23.04 52.13
CA TYR A 1036 -50.35 -24.04 52.94
C TYR A 1036 -51.22 -25.17 53.49
N ALA A 1037 -52.51 -25.17 53.20
CA ALA A 1037 -53.48 -26.15 53.68
C ALA A 1037 -54.65 -26.27 52.70
N PRO A 1038 -55.40 -27.39 52.71
CA PRO A 1038 -56.56 -27.59 51.87
C PRO A 1038 -57.62 -26.52 52.08
N SER A 1039 -57.99 -25.87 50.98
CA SER A 1039 -59.06 -24.88 50.96
C SER A 1039 -60.39 -25.54 50.62
N THR A 1040 -61.37 -25.42 51.51
CA THR A 1040 -62.72 -25.98 51.33
C THR A 1040 -63.40 -25.39 50.09
N THR A 1041 -63.21 -24.09 49.82
CA THR A 1041 -63.75 -23.42 48.63
C THR A 1041 -63.14 -23.98 47.35
N THR A 1042 -61.81 -24.16 47.29
CA THR A 1042 -61.12 -24.72 46.11
C THR A 1042 -61.52 -26.17 45.87
N LEU A 1043 -61.69 -26.97 46.92
CA LEU A 1043 -62.17 -28.35 46.78
C LEU A 1043 -63.62 -28.40 46.30
N MET A 1044 -64.48 -27.50 46.80
CA MET A 1044 -65.87 -27.39 46.35
C MET A 1044 -65.97 -27.00 44.87
N GLU A 1045 -65.13 -26.08 44.39
CA GLU A 1045 -65.07 -25.72 42.98
C GLU A 1045 -64.66 -26.91 42.09
N ILE A 1046 -63.66 -27.70 42.53
CA ILE A 1046 -63.20 -28.88 41.78
C ILE A 1046 -64.31 -29.94 41.73
N LEU A 1047 -65.02 -30.17 42.84
CA LEU A 1047 -66.12 -31.12 42.90
C LEU A 1047 -67.34 -30.64 42.11
N GLY A 1048 -67.68 -29.36 42.19
CA GLY A 1048 -68.76 -28.72 41.45
C GLY A 1048 -68.62 -28.89 39.93
N ARG A 1049 -67.39 -28.73 39.40
CA ARG A 1049 -67.07 -29.00 37.98
C ARG A 1049 -67.24 -30.46 37.58
N ASN A 1050 -67.24 -31.37 38.54
CA ASN A 1050 -67.36 -32.82 38.33
C ASN A 1050 -68.76 -33.35 38.71
N ILE A 1051 -69.76 -32.50 38.95
CA ILE A 1051 -71.14 -32.93 39.19
C ILE A 1051 -71.70 -33.63 37.95
N ARG A 1052 -72.36 -34.78 38.15
CA ARG A 1052 -72.99 -35.58 37.10
C ARG A 1052 -74.27 -34.91 36.62
N SER A 1053 -74.71 -35.21 35.40
CA SER A 1053 -75.94 -34.63 34.86
C SER A 1053 -77.15 -34.99 35.71
N PHE A 1054 -77.93 -33.96 36.09
CA PHE A 1054 -79.23 -34.07 36.76
C PHE A 1054 -80.17 -35.10 36.10
N GLN A 1055 -80.14 -35.23 34.77
CA GLN A 1055 -81.01 -36.16 34.03
C GLN A 1055 -80.77 -37.64 34.39
N LYS A 1056 -79.63 -37.97 34.99
CA LYS A 1056 -79.26 -39.33 35.41
C LYS A 1056 -79.54 -39.60 36.89
N SER A 1057 -80.05 -38.62 37.64
CA SER A 1057 -80.27 -38.73 39.08
C SER A 1057 -81.64 -39.33 39.44
N SER A 1058 -81.77 -39.89 40.63
CA SER A 1058 -83.07 -40.33 41.19
C SER A 1058 -84.04 -39.18 41.39
N GLU A 1059 -83.52 -37.99 41.69
CA GLU A 1059 -84.29 -36.76 41.96
C GLU A 1059 -85.04 -36.29 40.71
N SER A 1060 -84.46 -36.48 39.51
CA SER A 1060 -85.14 -36.19 38.24
C SER A 1060 -86.44 -36.99 38.04
N ARG A 1061 -86.59 -38.11 38.77
CA ARG A 1061 -87.75 -39.01 38.70
C ARG A 1061 -88.73 -38.84 39.86
N LEU A 1062 -88.51 -37.88 40.78
CA LEU A 1062 -89.41 -37.65 41.91
C LEU A 1062 -90.83 -37.36 41.41
N PRO A 1063 -91.88 -37.97 41.99
CA PRO A 1063 -93.25 -37.72 41.57
C PRO A 1063 -93.62 -36.24 41.82
N ARG A 1064 -94.54 -35.75 40.99
CA ARG A 1064 -95.14 -34.41 41.13
C ARG A 1064 -96.08 -34.39 42.33
N LEU A 1065 -96.02 -33.35 43.16
CA LEU A 1065 -96.88 -33.19 44.33
C LEU A 1065 -98.28 -32.69 43.93
N GLU A 1066 -99.29 -32.94 44.77
CA GLU A 1066 -100.64 -32.40 44.55
C GLU A 1066 -100.60 -30.86 44.52
N ARG A 1067 -101.21 -30.27 43.48
CA ARG A 1067 -101.25 -28.82 43.19
C ARG A 1067 -99.92 -28.16 42.77
N GLU A 1068 -98.87 -28.93 42.51
CA GLU A 1068 -97.60 -28.42 41.95
C GLU A 1068 -97.72 -28.19 40.44
N THR A 1069 -97.09 -27.18 39.83
CA THR A 1069 -97.03 -26.99 38.36
C THR A 1069 -95.87 -27.79 37.74
N HIS A 1070 -95.87 -28.02 36.42
CA HIS A 1070 -94.74 -28.69 35.75
C HIS A 1070 -93.41 -27.96 36.00
N LEU A 1071 -93.38 -26.64 35.82
CA LEU A 1071 -92.19 -25.82 36.09
C LEU A 1071 -91.77 -25.89 37.57
N ALA A 1072 -92.71 -25.84 38.51
CA ALA A 1072 -92.40 -25.97 39.94
C ALA A 1072 -91.86 -27.36 40.28
N THR A 1073 -92.33 -28.41 39.59
CA THR A 1073 -91.85 -29.79 39.75
C THR A 1073 -90.40 -29.89 39.29
N ASP A 1074 -90.08 -29.36 38.10
CA ASP A 1074 -88.72 -29.44 37.56
C ASP A 1074 -87.74 -28.62 38.41
N ILE A 1075 -88.13 -27.41 38.86
CA ILE A 1075 -87.35 -26.59 39.79
C ILE A 1075 -87.13 -27.33 41.12
N ARG A 1076 -88.17 -27.97 41.70
CA ARG A 1076 -88.01 -28.72 42.94
C ARG A 1076 -87.07 -29.91 42.77
N ARG A 1077 -87.18 -30.65 41.67
CA ARG A 1077 -86.30 -31.79 41.38
C ARG A 1077 -84.85 -31.35 41.21
N GLU A 1078 -84.62 -30.27 40.48
CA GLU A 1078 -83.29 -29.70 40.27
C GLU A 1078 -82.70 -29.15 41.58
N ASN A 1079 -83.49 -28.43 42.37
CA ASN A 1079 -83.07 -27.96 43.70
C ASN A 1079 -82.79 -29.12 44.67
N ALA A 1080 -83.58 -30.19 44.63
CA ALA A 1080 -83.34 -31.38 45.45
C ALA A 1080 -82.05 -32.11 45.04
N PHE A 1081 -81.76 -32.16 43.73
CA PHE A 1081 -80.51 -32.70 43.21
C PHE A 1081 -79.30 -31.86 43.62
N ILE A 1082 -79.38 -30.53 43.50
CA ILE A 1082 -78.31 -29.61 43.89
C ILE A 1082 -78.06 -29.71 45.41
N ALA A 1083 -79.12 -29.66 46.22
CA ALA A 1083 -78.99 -29.77 47.68
C ALA A 1083 -78.35 -31.11 48.10
N ALA A 1084 -78.74 -32.23 47.48
CA ALA A 1084 -78.16 -33.54 47.76
C ALA A 1084 -76.70 -33.65 47.27
N ALA A 1085 -76.38 -33.08 46.11
CA ALA A 1085 -75.02 -33.05 45.57
C ALA A 1085 -74.09 -32.18 46.44
N ASP A 1086 -74.56 -31.02 46.89
CA ASP A 1086 -73.80 -30.11 47.75
C ASP A 1086 -73.56 -30.73 49.13
N GLU A 1087 -74.59 -31.34 49.75
CA GLU A 1087 -74.44 -32.04 51.05
C GLU A 1087 -73.39 -33.16 50.95
N LYS A 1088 -73.44 -33.96 49.89
CA LYS A 1088 -72.47 -35.04 49.67
C LYS A 1088 -71.07 -34.52 49.36
N CYS A 1089 -70.95 -33.42 48.61
CA CYS A 1089 -69.66 -32.76 48.38
C CYS A 1089 -69.06 -32.21 49.68
N GLU A 1090 -69.85 -31.54 50.52
CA GLU A 1090 -69.40 -31.01 51.81
C GLU A 1090 -68.91 -32.11 52.75
N GLN A 1091 -69.68 -33.20 52.88
CA GLN A 1091 -69.27 -34.38 53.65
C GLN A 1091 -67.96 -34.95 53.10
N PHE A 1092 -67.82 -35.05 51.77
CA PHE A 1092 -66.61 -35.56 51.13
C PHE A 1092 -65.38 -34.66 51.38
N ILE A 1093 -65.55 -33.33 51.27
CA ILE A 1093 -64.51 -32.34 51.56
C ILE A 1093 -64.04 -32.46 53.01
N GLN A 1094 -64.95 -32.65 53.97
CA GLN A 1094 -64.59 -32.83 55.38
C GLN A 1094 -63.74 -34.09 55.59
N THR A 1095 -64.11 -35.22 54.96
CA THR A 1095 -63.28 -36.44 54.97
C THR A 1095 -61.92 -36.23 54.32
N LEU A 1096 -61.83 -35.52 53.21
CA LEU A 1096 -60.55 -35.21 52.55
C LEU A 1096 -59.67 -34.29 53.40
N ALA A 1097 -60.25 -33.25 53.99
CA ALA A 1097 -59.55 -32.32 54.88
C ALA A 1097 -59.03 -33.01 56.15
N SER A 1098 -59.74 -34.02 56.68
CA SER A 1098 -59.32 -34.79 57.86
C SER A 1098 -58.05 -35.62 57.65
N GLN A 1099 -57.67 -35.90 56.39
CA GLN A 1099 -56.44 -36.64 56.07
C GLN A 1099 -55.20 -35.73 56.02
N TRP A 1100 -55.37 -34.42 56.11
CA TRP A 1100 -54.27 -33.45 56.15
C TRP A 1100 -53.46 -33.57 57.46
N PRO A 1101 -52.12 -33.48 57.45
CA PRO A 1101 -51.23 -33.14 56.34
C PRO A 1101 -50.63 -34.38 55.64
N THR A 1102 -51.17 -34.76 54.48
CA THR A 1102 -50.61 -35.81 53.62
C THR A 1102 -50.60 -35.40 52.15
N SER A 1103 -49.57 -35.81 51.41
CA SER A 1103 -49.52 -35.73 49.94
C SER A 1103 -50.17 -36.94 49.25
N ASN A 1104 -50.33 -38.05 49.97
CA ASN A 1104 -50.91 -39.29 49.50
C ASN A 1104 -52.29 -39.48 50.11
N LEU A 1105 -53.30 -38.88 49.47
CA LEU A 1105 -54.69 -39.06 49.86
C LEU A 1105 -55.13 -40.52 49.70
N ASN A 1106 -55.67 -41.09 50.78
CA ASN A 1106 -56.38 -42.35 50.69
C ASN A 1106 -57.80 -42.09 50.16
N TRP A 1107 -57.87 -41.99 48.83
CA TRP A 1107 -59.10 -41.66 48.10
C TRP A 1107 -60.22 -42.65 48.40
N GLY A 1108 -59.92 -43.95 48.48
CA GLY A 1108 -60.92 -45.00 48.68
C GLY A 1108 -61.64 -44.88 50.02
N ASN A 1109 -60.91 -44.59 51.10
CA ASN A 1109 -61.49 -44.41 52.43
C ASN A 1109 -62.18 -43.05 52.63
N ALA A 1110 -61.97 -42.10 51.69
CA ALA A 1110 -62.61 -40.80 51.75
C ALA A 1110 -64.02 -40.80 51.13
N ILE A 1111 -64.32 -41.72 50.21
CA ILE A 1111 -65.58 -41.70 49.45
C ILE A 1111 -66.76 -41.91 50.41
N VAL A 1112 -67.63 -40.90 50.47
CA VAL A 1112 -68.87 -40.96 51.24
C VAL A 1112 -69.89 -41.80 50.47
N ASP A 1113 -70.65 -42.62 51.18
CA ASP A 1113 -71.68 -43.46 50.58
C ASP A 1113 -72.72 -42.60 49.83
N GLY A 1114 -73.01 -43.00 48.59
CA GLY A 1114 -73.86 -42.27 47.64
C GLY A 1114 -73.20 -41.10 46.89
N LEU A 1115 -71.93 -40.74 47.14
CA LEU A 1115 -71.26 -39.63 46.44
C LEU A 1115 -71.13 -39.85 44.93
N GLU A 1116 -70.85 -41.09 44.51
CA GLU A 1116 -70.64 -41.43 43.09
C GLU A 1116 -71.91 -41.27 42.23
N THR A 1117 -73.08 -41.20 42.88
CA THR A 1117 -74.37 -40.90 42.26
C THR A 1117 -74.40 -39.46 41.74
N TYR A 1118 -73.77 -38.53 42.46
CA TYR A 1118 -73.83 -37.09 42.19
C TYR A 1118 -72.56 -36.53 41.57
N VAL A 1119 -71.38 -37.13 41.83
CA VAL A 1119 -70.07 -36.61 41.38
C VAL A 1119 -69.31 -37.66 40.56
N ASN A 1120 -68.62 -37.22 39.51
CA ASN A 1120 -67.64 -38.02 38.78
C ASN A 1120 -66.33 -38.10 39.58
N THR A 1121 -66.27 -39.05 40.51
CA THR A 1121 -65.13 -39.26 41.42
C THR A 1121 -63.83 -39.55 40.69
N VAL A 1122 -63.86 -40.18 39.52
CA VAL A 1122 -62.67 -40.48 38.71
C VAL A 1122 -62.06 -39.20 38.12
N GLY A 1123 -62.89 -38.27 37.64
CA GLY A 1123 -62.46 -36.97 37.12
C GLY A 1123 -61.91 -36.06 38.22
N ALA A 1124 -62.61 -35.97 39.35
CA ALA A 1124 -62.21 -35.14 40.48
C ALA A 1124 -60.90 -35.60 41.16
N LYS A 1125 -60.64 -36.92 41.17
CA LYS A 1125 -59.45 -37.50 41.84
C LYS A 1125 -58.13 -36.90 41.36
N GLY A 1126 -57.97 -36.72 40.05
CA GLY A 1126 -56.73 -36.19 39.47
C GLY A 1126 -56.41 -34.77 39.95
N GLU A 1127 -57.42 -33.90 39.98
CA GLU A 1127 -57.28 -32.49 40.35
C GLU A 1127 -57.08 -32.30 41.86
N VAL A 1128 -57.84 -33.03 42.68
CA VAL A 1128 -57.72 -32.97 44.15
C VAL A 1128 -56.37 -33.51 44.61
N VAL A 1129 -55.91 -34.64 44.09
CA VAL A 1129 -54.59 -35.20 44.44
C VAL A 1129 -53.47 -34.25 44.04
N LYS A 1130 -53.59 -33.58 42.88
CA LYS A 1130 -52.61 -32.56 42.46
C LYS A 1130 -52.57 -31.39 43.44
N LYS A 1131 -53.73 -30.85 43.85
CA LYS A 1131 -53.79 -29.73 44.80
C LYS A 1131 -53.28 -30.09 46.19
N PHE A 1132 -53.58 -31.29 46.70
CA PHE A 1132 -53.01 -31.78 47.96
C PHE A 1132 -51.49 -31.92 47.93
N LYS A 1133 -50.91 -32.36 46.79
CA LYS A 1133 -49.45 -32.36 46.61
C LYS A 1133 -48.86 -30.95 46.64
N GLU A 1134 -49.50 -29.99 45.97
CA GLU A 1134 -49.07 -28.58 45.98
C GLU A 1134 -49.15 -27.97 47.39
N TRP A 1135 -50.26 -28.16 48.11
CA TRP A 1135 -50.39 -27.70 49.50
C TRP A 1135 -49.36 -28.36 50.41
N HIS A 1136 -49.13 -29.67 50.27
CA HIS A 1136 -48.18 -30.40 51.12
C HIS A 1136 -46.74 -29.93 50.88
N LEU A 1137 -46.37 -29.65 49.63
CA LEU A 1137 -45.06 -29.07 49.30
C LEU A 1137 -44.89 -27.66 49.90
N ASN A 1138 -45.91 -26.81 49.82
CA ASN A 1138 -45.88 -25.50 50.47
C ASN A 1138 -45.80 -25.62 51.99
N HIS A 1139 -46.50 -26.58 52.59
CA HIS A 1139 -46.42 -26.88 54.02
C HIS A 1139 -45.01 -27.32 54.45
N GLN A 1140 -44.38 -28.23 53.71
CA GLN A 1140 -42.99 -28.63 53.93
C GLN A 1140 -42.01 -27.46 53.74
N PHE A 1141 -42.27 -26.58 52.78
CA PHE A 1141 -41.47 -25.37 52.60
C PHE A 1141 -41.63 -24.42 53.80
N ARG A 1142 -42.84 -24.27 54.33
CA ARG A 1142 -43.10 -23.50 55.55
C ARG A 1142 -42.32 -24.06 56.73
N GLU A 1143 -42.34 -25.38 56.94
CA GLU A 1143 -41.56 -26.04 57.99
C GLU A 1143 -40.05 -25.84 57.79
N TYR A 1144 -39.57 -25.93 56.54
CA TYR A 1144 -38.17 -25.63 56.19
C TYR A 1144 -37.77 -24.21 56.61
N ILE A 1145 -38.59 -23.20 56.31
CA ILE A 1145 -38.33 -21.81 56.72
C ILE A 1145 -38.42 -21.63 58.23
N THR A 1146 -39.41 -22.22 58.90
CA THR A 1146 -39.55 -22.15 60.36
C THR A 1146 -38.35 -22.78 61.07
N ASN A 1147 -37.84 -23.91 60.57
CA ASN A 1147 -36.63 -24.56 61.10
C ASN A 1147 -35.38 -23.70 60.86
N LEU A 1148 -35.29 -23.06 59.69
CA LEU A 1148 -34.19 -22.15 59.35
C LEU A 1148 -34.15 -20.94 60.29
N GLU A 1149 -35.30 -20.28 60.50
CA GLU A 1149 -35.44 -19.15 61.42
C GLU A 1149 -35.14 -19.54 62.87
N ALA A 1150 -35.55 -20.73 63.30
CA ALA A 1150 -35.28 -21.23 64.65
C ALA A 1150 -33.78 -21.33 64.92
N VAL A 1151 -32.99 -21.88 63.99
CA VAL A 1151 -31.54 -21.97 64.13
C VAL A 1151 -30.89 -20.59 64.08
N LEU A 1152 -31.27 -19.73 63.12
CA LEU A 1152 -30.74 -18.38 63.01
C LEU A 1152 -31.01 -17.53 64.27
N CYS A 1153 -32.16 -17.72 64.93
CA CYS A 1153 -32.48 -17.05 66.19
C CYS A 1153 -31.63 -17.52 67.39
N THR A 1154 -31.07 -18.74 67.35
CA THR A 1154 -30.23 -19.27 68.46
C THR A 1154 -28.78 -18.79 68.43
N ILE A 1155 -28.31 -18.25 67.30
CA ILE A 1155 -26.90 -17.88 67.07
C ILE A 1155 -26.61 -16.43 67.51
N ALA A 1156 -27.65 -15.69 67.93
CA ALA A 1156 -27.52 -14.30 68.34
C ALA A 1156 -26.68 -14.13 69.63
N SER A 1157 -25.55 -13.44 69.52
CA SER A 1157 -24.76 -12.89 70.64
C SER A 1157 -24.15 -11.54 70.26
N PRO A 1158 -23.99 -10.59 71.19
CA PRO A 1158 -23.76 -9.18 70.89
C PRO A 1158 -22.42 -8.94 70.17
N ALA A 1159 -22.45 -8.34 68.97
CA ALA A 1159 -21.25 -7.90 68.25
C ALA A 1159 -20.99 -6.40 68.45
N SER A 1160 -19.70 -6.03 68.59
CA SER A 1160 -19.25 -4.64 68.71
C SER A 1160 -19.36 -3.89 67.37
N ALA A 1161 -19.85 -2.65 67.42
CA ALA A 1161 -19.98 -1.80 66.23
C ALA A 1161 -18.60 -1.48 65.61
N THR A 1162 -18.38 -1.90 64.37
CA THR A 1162 -17.22 -1.45 63.58
C THR A 1162 -17.50 -0.09 62.94
N THR A 1163 -16.66 0.89 63.20
CA THR A 1163 -16.64 2.18 62.49
C THR A 1163 -15.94 2.01 61.13
N TYR A 1164 -16.60 2.42 60.04
CA TYR A 1164 -15.99 2.56 58.72
C TYR A 1164 -15.86 4.04 58.39
N SER A 1165 -14.65 4.48 58.08
CA SER A 1165 -14.39 5.80 57.52
C SER A 1165 -13.53 5.64 56.29
N PHE A 1166 -14.09 5.91 55.11
CA PHE A 1166 -13.30 6.12 53.91
C PHE A 1166 -13.00 7.60 53.79
N GLN A 1167 -11.74 7.97 53.97
CA GLN A 1167 -11.25 9.30 53.61
C GLN A 1167 -10.66 9.18 52.21
N SER A 1168 -11.32 9.79 51.22
CA SER A 1168 -10.69 9.97 49.91
C SER A 1168 -9.33 10.63 50.12
N PRO A 1169 -8.24 10.07 49.56
CA PRO A 1169 -6.93 10.67 49.72
C PRO A 1169 -7.00 12.13 49.29
N ILE A 1170 -6.66 13.04 50.20
CA ILE A 1170 -6.53 14.46 49.88
C ILE A 1170 -5.39 14.53 48.87
N SER A 1171 -5.73 14.70 47.60
CA SER A 1171 -4.76 14.86 46.53
C SER A 1171 -4.09 16.22 46.71
N ALA A 1172 -3.09 16.29 47.59
CA ALA A 1172 -2.12 17.36 47.57
C ALA A 1172 -1.31 17.19 46.27
N ILE A 1173 -1.83 17.75 45.17
CA ILE A 1173 -1.14 17.76 43.88
C ILE A 1173 0.10 18.63 44.07
N SER A 1174 1.21 18.01 44.44
CA SER A 1174 2.50 18.68 44.39
C SER A 1174 2.81 18.89 42.91
N VAL A 1175 2.78 20.14 42.45
CA VAL A 1175 3.18 20.56 41.11
C VAL A 1175 4.71 20.47 41.03
N ARG A 1176 5.24 19.25 41.11
CA ARG A 1176 6.66 18.96 40.93
C ARG A 1176 6.89 18.60 39.47
N GLN A 1177 7.96 19.17 38.91
CA GLN A 1177 8.49 18.79 37.62
C GLN A 1177 8.73 17.27 37.61
N ARG A 1178 8.16 16.55 36.64
CA ARG A 1178 8.19 15.08 36.58
C ARG A 1178 9.40 14.52 35.82
N TYR A 1179 10.34 15.38 35.46
CA TYR A 1179 11.59 15.01 34.81
C TYR A 1179 12.75 15.76 35.44
N ILE A 1180 13.95 15.21 35.30
CA ILE A 1180 15.19 15.81 35.78
C ILE A 1180 15.96 16.29 34.54
N SER A 1181 16.16 17.61 34.42
CA SER A 1181 17.02 18.17 33.38
C SER A 1181 18.49 18.03 33.76
N PHE A 1182 19.40 18.09 32.77
CA PHE A 1182 20.84 18.12 33.05
C PHE A 1182 21.23 19.31 33.96
N GLN A 1183 20.60 20.47 33.77
CA GLN A 1183 20.81 21.64 34.62
C GLN A 1183 20.36 21.37 36.07
N ASN A 1184 19.26 20.64 36.28
CA ASN A 1184 18.80 20.25 37.62
C ASN A 1184 19.81 19.33 38.32
N ILE A 1185 20.48 18.44 37.58
CA ILE A 1185 21.52 17.55 38.12
C ILE A 1185 22.74 18.37 38.55
N ILE A 1186 23.19 19.32 37.72
CA ILE A 1186 24.36 20.16 38.03
C ILE A 1186 24.09 21.13 39.18
N MET A 1187 22.86 21.68 39.27
CA MET A 1187 22.49 22.63 40.32
C MET A 1187 22.08 21.96 41.64
N GLY A 1188 21.89 20.63 41.65
CA GLY A 1188 21.55 19.88 42.86
C GLY A 1188 22.74 19.77 43.83
N GLY A 1189 22.50 20.03 45.12
CA GLY A 1189 23.48 19.69 46.16
C GLY A 1189 23.76 18.18 46.18
N THR A 1190 24.97 17.78 46.59
CA THR A 1190 25.35 16.37 46.71
C THR A 1190 24.30 15.58 47.50
N PRO A 1191 23.78 14.45 46.98
CA PRO A 1191 22.82 13.63 47.71
C PRO A 1191 23.39 13.22 49.06
N SER A 1192 22.60 13.34 50.13
CA SER A 1192 22.95 12.76 51.42
C SER A 1192 23.07 11.24 51.23
N THR A 1193 24.21 10.68 51.63
CA THR A 1193 24.52 9.25 51.50
C THR A 1193 23.39 8.40 52.08
N VAL A 1194 22.65 7.70 51.22
CA VAL A 1194 21.71 6.66 51.62
C VAL A 1194 22.53 5.40 51.91
N GLY A 1195 22.34 4.83 53.11
CA GLY A 1195 23.07 3.65 53.59
C GLY A 1195 23.07 2.51 52.57
N VAL A 1196 24.28 2.09 52.21
CA VAL A 1196 24.54 1.06 51.21
C VAL A 1196 24.48 -0.31 51.88
N GLU A 1197 23.38 -1.04 51.71
CA GLU A 1197 23.38 -2.48 51.94
C GLU A 1197 23.14 -3.31 50.66
N ASN A 1198 22.84 -2.71 49.50
CA ASN A 1198 22.64 -3.46 48.25
C ASN A 1198 23.03 -2.68 46.98
N CYS A 1199 24.24 -2.12 46.92
CA CYS A 1199 24.75 -1.50 45.69
C CYS A 1199 25.94 -2.28 45.10
N SER A 1200 25.98 -2.32 43.77
CA SER A 1200 26.97 -3.02 42.94
C SER A 1200 28.45 -2.69 43.27
N PRO A 1201 29.42 -3.53 42.85
CA PRO A 1201 30.85 -3.39 43.20
C PRO A 1201 31.49 -2.07 42.77
N LEU A 1202 30.85 -1.30 41.89
CA LEU A 1202 31.33 0.00 41.39
C LEU A 1202 31.24 1.13 42.43
N LEU A 1203 30.38 1.02 43.45
CA LEU A 1203 30.20 2.08 44.46
C LEU A 1203 31.20 2.00 45.63
N VAL A 1204 31.82 0.83 45.85
CA VAL A 1204 32.79 0.61 46.95
C VAL A 1204 34.12 1.35 46.72
N HIS A 1205 34.42 1.76 45.47
CA HIS A 1205 35.64 2.50 45.16
C HIS A 1205 35.54 4.04 45.36
N VAL A 1206 34.34 4.58 45.59
CA VAL A 1206 34.15 6.02 45.79
C VAL A 1206 34.14 6.41 47.28
N GLU A 1207 33.84 5.47 48.18
CA GLU A 1207 33.76 5.74 49.63
C GLU A 1207 35.10 5.98 50.33
N LYS A 1208 36.26 5.70 49.70
CA LYS A 1208 37.56 5.88 50.37
C LYS A 1208 38.12 7.30 50.37
N THR A 1209 37.45 8.30 49.78
CA THR A 1209 37.99 9.67 49.66
C THR A 1209 37.12 10.80 50.20
N SER A 1210 35.95 10.54 50.77
CA SER A 1210 35.06 11.59 51.27
C SER A 1210 34.89 11.54 52.78
N SER A 1211 35.96 11.87 53.52
CA SER A 1211 35.78 12.53 54.81
C SER A 1211 35.33 13.96 54.55
N ALA A 1212 34.20 14.34 55.14
CA ALA A 1212 33.56 15.65 55.03
C ALA A 1212 34.55 16.82 54.98
N ALA A 1213 34.51 17.62 53.92
CA ALA A 1213 35.29 18.84 53.81
C ALA A 1213 34.44 19.98 53.24
N SER A 1214 34.55 21.11 53.95
CA SER A 1214 33.91 22.40 53.78
C SER A 1214 34.13 23.04 52.39
N PRO A 1215 33.40 24.12 52.02
CA PRO A 1215 33.29 24.65 50.66
C PRO A 1215 34.58 25.24 50.03
N SER A 1216 35.71 25.22 50.73
CA SER A 1216 36.98 25.84 50.32
C SER A 1216 37.89 24.95 49.46
N HIS A 1217 37.49 23.72 49.12
CA HIS A 1217 38.37 22.73 48.45
C HIS A 1217 38.09 22.44 46.95
N ARG A 1218 37.40 23.32 46.20
CA ARG A 1218 37.07 23.06 44.78
C ARG A 1218 38.29 22.85 43.86
N GLY A 1219 39.46 23.42 44.17
CA GLY A 1219 40.68 23.24 43.37
C GLY A 1219 41.35 21.86 43.54
N VAL A 1220 41.26 21.25 44.73
CA VAL A 1220 42.04 20.04 45.08
C VAL A 1220 41.53 18.79 44.35
N ASN A 1221 40.22 18.69 44.12
CA ASN A 1221 39.64 17.55 43.40
C ASN A 1221 39.94 17.58 41.90
N LEU A 1222 39.96 18.77 41.28
CA LEU A 1222 40.33 18.90 39.86
C LEU A 1222 41.83 18.63 39.66
N GLN A 1223 42.65 19.03 40.62
CA GLN A 1223 44.09 18.74 40.61
C GLN A 1223 44.37 17.24 40.78
N ASN A 1224 43.66 16.55 41.68
CA ASN A 1224 43.74 15.09 41.81
C ASN A 1224 43.25 14.35 40.55
N LEU A 1225 42.22 14.86 39.86
CA LEU A 1225 41.77 14.32 38.58
C LEU A 1225 42.84 14.49 37.50
N LEU A 1226 43.46 15.67 37.42
CA LEU A 1226 44.57 15.95 36.51
C LEU A 1226 45.76 15.01 36.74
N SER A 1227 46.14 14.78 38.01
CA SER A 1227 47.20 13.82 38.36
C SER A 1227 46.86 12.39 37.92
N ARG A 1228 45.62 11.93 38.13
CA ARG A 1228 45.18 10.60 37.68
C ARG A 1228 45.10 10.45 36.16
N LEU A 1229 44.71 11.51 35.46
CA LEU A 1229 44.70 11.52 34.00
C LEU A 1229 46.12 11.49 33.44
N SER A 1230 47.06 12.22 34.05
CA SER A 1230 48.48 12.16 33.66
C SER A 1230 49.11 10.79 33.86
N GLU A 1231 48.70 10.03 34.88
CA GLU A 1231 49.18 8.64 35.08
C GLU A 1231 48.62 7.64 34.05
N LYS A 1232 47.50 7.96 33.37
CA LYS A 1232 46.81 7.06 32.44
C LYS A 1232 46.99 7.42 30.96
N ALA A 1233 47.61 8.55 30.65
CA ALA A 1233 47.85 8.96 29.27
C ALA A 1233 48.88 8.05 28.59
N ARG A 1234 48.54 7.52 27.41
CA ARG A 1234 49.40 6.61 26.63
C ARG A 1234 49.77 7.14 25.25
N GLY A 1235 49.20 8.27 24.82
CA GLY A 1235 49.40 8.85 23.49
C GLY A 1235 49.57 10.38 23.49
N GLY A 1236 49.95 10.92 22.33
CA GLY A 1236 50.26 12.36 22.17
C GLY A 1236 49.04 13.28 22.28
N TYR A 1237 47.86 12.80 21.89
CA TYR A 1237 46.63 13.58 21.99
C TYR A 1237 46.18 13.71 23.45
N GLU A 1238 46.24 12.62 24.22
CA GLU A 1238 45.90 12.60 25.65
C GLU A 1238 46.83 13.50 26.45
N ASN A 1239 48.13 13.51 26.14
CA ASN A 1239 49.09 14.40 26.78
C ASN A 1239 48.82 15.88 26.47
N ASN A 1240 48.47 16.21 25.21
CA ASN A 1240 48.11 17.57 24.82
C ASN A 1240 46.82 18.03 25.51
N TYR A 1241 45.79 17.17 25.54
CA TYR A 1241 44.53 17.45 26.22
C TYR A 1241 44.76 17.70 27.72
N ILE A 1242 45.59 16.89 28.38
CA ILE A 1242 45.92 17.10 29.81
C ILE A 1242 46.69 18.41 30.00
N SER A 1243 47.65 18.72 29.13
CA SER A 1243 48.39 20.00 29.16
C SER A 1243 47.42 21.19 29.02
N ASP A 1244 46.49 21.14 28.09
CA ASP A 1244 45.52 22.23 27.90
C ASP A 1244 44.52 22.31 29.04
N LEU A 1245 44.09 21.17 29.61
CA LEU A 1245 43.26 21.14 30.81
C LEU A 1245 44.00 21.69 32.04
N GLN A 1246 45.31 21.46 32.15
CA GLN A 1246 46.18 22.08 33.17
C GLN A 1246 46.28 23.59 32.97
N LYS A 1247 46.41 24.08 31.73
CA LYS A 1247 46.38 25.53 31.43
C LYS A 1247 45.04 26.15 31.78
N SER A 1248 43.92 25.49 31.45
CA SER A 1248 42.58 25.93 31.83
C SER A 1248 42.38 25.93 33.34
N PHE A 1249 42.90 24.92 34.05
CA PHE A 1249 42.88 24.89 35.51
C PHE A 1249 43.68 26.04 36.11
N ALA A 1250 44.88 26.31 35.60
CA ALA A 1250 45.71 27.44 36.03
C ALA A 1250 45.00 28.79 35.81
N ALA A 1251 44.33 28.96 34.66
CA ALA A 1251 43.52 30.15 34.37
C ALA A 1251 42.30 30.27 35.31
N PHE A 1252 41.62 29.16 35.61
CA PHE A 1252 40.49 29.12 36.55
C PHE A 1252 40.90 29.48 37.98
N THR A 1253 42.08 29.05 38.42
CA THR A 1253 42.62 29.42 39.74
C THR A 1253 43.12 30.87 39.79
N ALA A 1254 43.64 31.42 38.68
CA ALA A 1254 44.09 32.81 38.59
C ALA A 1254 42.94 33.83 38.57
N GLY A 1255 41.74 33.43 38.13
CA GLY A 1255 40.57 34.31 38.05
C GLY A 1255 39.85 34.59 39.38
N HIS A 1256 40.27 34.01 40.51
CA HIS A 1256 39.62 34.21 41.81
C HIS A 1256 40.03 35.51 42.55
N ASP A 1257 41.04 36.25 42.07
CA ASP A 1257 41.52 37.50 42.70
C ASP A 1257 41.03 38.81 42.03
N HIS A 1258 40.22 38.76 40.97
CA HIS A 1258 39.62 39.95 40.39
C HIS A 1258 38.11 39.81 40.17
N SER A 1259 37.34 40.42 41.06
CA SER A 1259 35.92 40.73 40.86
C SER A 1259 35.78 41.73 39.71
N ILE A 1260 35.22 41.31 38.58
CA ILE A 1260 34.76 42.25 37.54
C ILE A 1260 33.33 41.89 37.11
N SER A 1261 32.46 42.88 37.34
CA SER A 1261 31.15 43.09 36.75
C SER A 1261 31.24 43.15 35.22
N THR A 1262 30.37 42.44 34.50
CA THR A 1262 29.52 43.06 33.46
C THR A 1262 28.50 42.08 32.89
N ALA A 1263 27.28 42.60 32.78
CA ALA A 1263 26.22 42.10 31.93
C ALA A 1263 26.46 42.48 30.45
N GLN A 1264 25.71 41.81 29.56
CA GLN A 1264 25.52 42.10 28.13
C GLN A 1264 26.69 41.74 27.19
N ASN A 1265 26.55 40.61 26.48
CA ASN A 1265 26.38 40.62 25.02
C ASN A 1265 25.98 39.24 24.50
N ASN A 1266 24.84 39.23 23.80
CA ASN A 1266 24.44 38.19 22.85
C ASN A 1266 25.27 38.32 21.56
N GLU A 1267 25.27 37.23 20.79
CA GLU A 1267 25.75 37.08 19.41
C GLU A 1267 27.27 36.94 19.21
N ALA A 1268 27.71 35.69 19.06
CA ALA A 1268 28.42 35.16 17.88
C ALA A 1268 29.28 33.93 18.27
N LEU A 1269 28.75 32.72 18.03
CA LEU A 1269 29.41 31.58 17.36
C LEU A 1269 28.48 30.36 17.36
#